data_AF-A0A834C5V1-F1
#
_entry.id   AF-A0A834C5V1-F1
#
_cell.length_a   1.000
_cell.length_b   1.000
_cell.length_c   1.000
_cell.angle_alpha   90.00
_cell.angle_beta   90.00
_cell.angle_gamma   90.00
#
_symmetry.space_group_name_H-M   'P 1'
#
loop_
_entity.id
_entity.type
_entity.pdbx_description
1 polymer ?
#
loop_
_entity_poly.entity_id
_entity_poly.type
_entity_poly.pdbx_seq_one_letter_code
_entity_poly.pdbx_strand_id
1 'polypeptide(L)'
;MRMSSSNGARRKANTLAQFNNVEASHLDAPAEVQSLFGKVRTYVKPSGEEWAIPDTSDALTHQAEEHQRLQELKASLNAVKNQLSDKDVQVWHQHTNTTNRAGKVIAAVRSTANAEICTQAWCKFYEILGSFSLLPEKALWSGELNTVHLCEAPGAFITALNHHIKTSEATRYCDWCWVANTLNPYHEANGGGKTIADDRLIANTLPWWFFGSDNTGDIMVQKHLLDLHKFVSNMHTVDLVTADGSFDCQENPDEQEALVASLHYCETTAALLLLSLGGSFVLKMFTLYEHSSVCLLYLLNCCFHSVNVFKPATSKAGNSEVYVVCLNYHGKEAVRPLLSKLIRHYGADLADREALFPRSLIPESFLKQHEEVCLYFHTLQVKTITENLQLFQKMSAERSQQLEHVRDCVAQKYLQRFQVSFLPRRQWVSRCMVRPACSMVPAGQPTGQKKQTGSFNERRELQTLSWGERLRRSCHAAWIQTHCTEDGEAGCILEGPLSSCSVDSWYVVIGAALPAVRNSPFCEGELLNHLNEALADAAVDWTCLPPCGSCHVTCTASVLSEAAGSCALPAGSVKKEKKQCLVFGSDSVWGTCQSQIGDLVLKLRSEPSFPQGLLHDGEPLYQQQLLDCVIYSLQMLSSGEALLLPVLSALTRVTAAVVLCLHVCFCSVSFKCPRPSGVVGALLVCVGFRPKAAARLLPFLTDVQRSVSDSLKQDEALSKSRPGGGGQVLQFVPMEELLSGGLMEFLWTMNSEIIRQKLHLLMEPQLQDSEPSVLSKTSQKRRFNLAISSDRSHGSLNHF
;
A
#
# COMPACT_ATOMS: atom_id res chain seq x y z
N MET A 1 -31.77 -11.91 29.58
CA MET A 1 -33.22 -11.59 29.55
C MET A 1 -33.43 -10.14 29.96
N ARG A 2 -33.64 -9.26 28.97
CA ARG A 2 -34.43 -8.02 28.98
C ARG A 2 -34.30 -7.45 27.57
N MET A 3 -35.33 -7.67 26.77
CA MET A 3 -35.42 -7.24 25.38
C MET A 3 -35.83 -5.76 25.36
N SER A 4 -35.04 -4.92 24.68
CA SER A 4 -35.49 -3.61 24.21
C SER A 4 -35.66 -3.67 22.70
N SER A 5 -36.91 -3.77 22.26
CA SER A 5 -37.33 -3.69 20.87
C SER A 5 -37.24 -2.24 20.37
N SER A 6 -36.26 -1.93 19.52
CA SER A 6 -36.30 -0.71 18.70
C SER A 6 -36.62 -1.10 17.26
N ASN A 7 -37.85 -0.81 16.86
CA ASN A 7 -38.37 -0.95 15.51
C ASN A 7 -37.56 -0.12 14.51
N GLY A 8 -36.69 -0.79 13.74
CA GLY A 8 -36.10 -0.23 12.54
C GLY A 8 -37.13 -0.17 11.42
N ALA A 9 -37.50 1.03 11.00
CA ALA A 9 -38.44 1.27 9.91
C ALA A 9 -37.97 0.57 8.62
N ARG A 10 -38.76 -0.41 8.16
CA ARG A 10 -38.72 -0.93 6.79
C ARG A 10 -38.94 0.24 5.84
N ARG A 11 -37.89 0.76 5.20
CA ARG A 11 -38.05 1.52 3.96
C ARG A 11 -38.62 0.56 2.92
N LYS A 12 -39.90 0.75 2.60
CA LYS A 12 -40.60 0.06 1.52
C LYS A 12 -39.75 0.17 0.25
N ALA A 13 -39.53 -0.98 -0.39
CA ALA A 13 -39.09 -1.04 -1.78
C ALA A 13 -40.08 -0.22 -2.61
N ASN A 14 -39.61 0.90 -3.18
CA ASN A 14 -40.39 1.59 -4.20
C ASN A 14 -40.40 0.70 -5.44
N THR A 15 -41.60 0.28 -5.78
CA THR A 15 -42.01 -0.39 -7.00
C THR A 15 -41.30 0.22 -8.21
N LEU A 16 -40.75 -0.64 -9.08
CA LEU A 16 -40.29 -0.26 -10.42
C LEU A 16 -41.37 0.61 -11.08
N ALA A 17 -41.01 1.85 -11.42
CA ALA A 17 -41.83 2.66 -12.30
C ALA A 17 -41.79 2.03 -13.70
N GLN A 18 -42.93 1.53 -14.16
CA GLN A 18 -43.18 1.23 -15.56
C GLN A 18 -43.04 2.53 -16.37
N PHE A 19 -41.99 2.64 -17.18
CA PHE A 19 -41.87 3.70 -18.18
C PHE A 19 -42.48 3.19 -19.48
N ASN A 20 -43.70 3.66 -19.78
CA ASN A 20 -44.28 3.57 -21.11
C ASN A 20 -43.80 4.74 -21.97
N ASN A 21 -43.32 4.40 -23.17
CA ASN A 21 -43.24 5.17 -24.42
C ASN A 21 -43.07 6.70 -24.35
N VAL A 22 -41.84 7.13 -24.66
CA VAL A 22 -41.61 8.31 -25.50
C VAL A 22 -40.66 7.89 -26.62
N GLU A 23 -41.21 7.69 -27.82
CA GLU A 23 -40.47 7.45 -29.05
C GLU A 23 -39.91 8.76 -29.63
N ALA A 24 -38.81 8.59 -30.37
CA ALA A 24 -38.27 9.46 -31.42
C ALA A 24 -37.37 10.64 -31.01
N SER A 25 -36.15 10.34 -30.53
CA SER A 25 -34.95 11.16 -30.81
C SER A 25 -33.57 10.54 -30.48
N HIS A 26 -33.39 9.23 -30.34
CA HIS A 26 -32.05 8.66 -30.03
C HIS A 26 -31.78 7.31 -30.70
N LEU A 27 -31.59 7.30 -32.02
CA LEU A 27 -31.26 6.08 -32.79
C LEU A 27 -29.84 5.53 -32.50
N ASP A 28 -28.93 6.33 -31.94
CA ASP A 28 -27.51 5.93 -31.75
C ASP A 28 -27.18 5.38 -30.35
N ALA A 29 -28.02 5.62 -29.33
CA ALA A 29 -27.71 5.24 -27.95
C ALA A 29 -27.56 3.71 -27.73
N PRO A 30 -28.38 2.83 -28.32
CA PRO A 30 -28.21 1.38 -28.18
C PRO A 30 -26.91 0.85 -28.79
N ALA A 31 -26.50 1.40 -29.93
CA ALA A 31 -25.28 1.00 -30.63
C ALA A 31 -24.03 1.45 -29.85
N GLU A 32 -24.04 2.68 -29.31
CA GLU A 32 -22.98 3.19 -28.44
C GLU A 32 -22.83 2.33 -27.18
N VAL A 33 -23.93 2.02 -26.49
CA VAL A 33 -23.92 1.15 -25.30
C VAL A 33 -23.38 -0.25 -25.62
N GLN A 34 -23.81 -0.85 -26.74
CA GLN A 34 -23.34 -2.17 -27.14
C GLN A 34 -21.84 -2.17 -27.45
N SER A 35 -21.33 -1.12 -28.10
CA SER A 35 -19.91 -0.99 -28.46
C SER A 35 -18.99 -0.95 -27.24
N LEU A 36 -19.45 -0.39 -26.11
CA LEU A 36 -18.65 -0.28 -24.88
C LEU A 36 -18.26 -1.64 -24.30
N PHE A 37 -19.13 -2.65 -24.43
CA PHE A 37 -18.89 -4.01 -23.92
C PHE A 37 -18.22 -4.93 -24.96
N GLY A 38 -17.89 -4.41 -26.15
CA GLY A 38 -17.33 -5.18 -27.27
C GLY A 38 -15.84 -4.94 -27.53
N LYS A 39 -15.13 -4.25 -26.62
CA LYS A 39 -13.72 -3.86 -26.78
C LYS A 39 -12.76 -5.02 -26.49
N VAL A 40 -12.81 -6.06 -27.34
CA VAL A 40 -11.96 -7.24 -27.28
C VAL A 40 -11.25 -7.47 -28.61
N ARG A 41 -10.00 -7.94 -28.55
CA ARG A 41 -9.27 -8.50 -29.69
C ARG A 41 -8.66 -9.83 -29.30
N THR A 42 -8.87 -10.84 -30.13
CA THR A 42 -8.39 -12.20 -29.93
C THR A 42 -7.30 -12.49 -30.94
N TYR A 43 -6.18 -13.05 -30.49
CA TYR A 43 -5.15 -13.53 -31.40
C TYR A 43 -5.63 -14.82 -32.09
N VAL A 44 -5.47 -14.88 -33.41
CA VAL A 44 -5.86 -16.03 -34.23
C VAL A 44 -4.60 -16.77 -34.65
N LYS A 45 -4.40 -17.95 -34.06
CA LYS A 45 -3.26 -18.79 -34.40
C LYS A 45 -3.40 -19.34 -35.83
N PRO A 46 -2.32 -19.32 -36.61
CA PRO A 46 -2.25 -20.07 -37.86
C PRO A 46 -2.54 -21.56 -37.64
N SER A 47 -3.06 -22.25 -38.64
CA SER A 47 -3.37 -23.69 -38.56
C SER A 47 -2.15 -24.61 -38.50
N GLY A 48 -0.93 -24.07 -38.67
CA GLY A 48 0.33 -24.80 -38.48
C GLY A 48 1.01 -24.48 -37.15
N GLU A 49 2.10 -25.19 -36.83
CA GLU A 49 2.92 -24.99 -35.62
C GLU A 49 3.86 -23.76 -35.73
N GLU A 50 3.46 -22.73 -36.47
CA GLU A 50 4.27 -21.51 -36.68
C GLU A 50 4.51 -20.76 -35.35
N TRP A 51 3.50 -20.75 -34.48
CA TRP A 51 3.60 -20.10 -33.17
C TRP A 51 3.98 -21.12 -32.11
N ALA A 52 5.27 -21.43 -32.05
CA ALA A 52 5.86 -22.32 -31.05
C ALA A 52 6.83 -21.57 -30.14
N ILE A 53 7.08 -22.11 -28.95
CA ILE A 53 8.07 -21.52 -28.04
C ILE A 53 9.45 -21.61 -28.71
N PRO A 54 10.18 -20.49 -28.89
CA PRO A 54 11.52 -20.49 -29.45
C PRO A 54 12.51 -21.33 -28.62
N ASP A 55 13.66 -21.67 -29.21
CA ASP A 55 14.69 -22.40 -28.46
C ASP A 55 15.14 -21.60 -27.23
N THR A 56 15.23 -22.28 -26.10
CA THR A 56 15.71 -21.71 -24.84
C THR A 56 17.14 -21.19 -24.90
N SER A 57 17.97 -21.63 -25.85
CA SER A 57 19.31 -21.07 -26.06
C SER A 57 19.24 -19.59 -26.41
N ASP A 58 18.22 -19.17 -27.16
CA ASP A 58 18.10 -17.84 -27.75
C ASP A 58 17.31 -16.86 -26.87
N ALA A 59 16.66 -17.36 -25.82
CA ALA A 59 15.90 -16.53 -24.90
C ALA A 59 16.80 -15.77 -23.92
N LEU A 60 16.59 -14.49 -23.63
CA LEU A 60 17.42 -13.72 -22.69
C LEU A 60 18.92 -13.77 -23.07
N THR A 61 19.25 -13.42 -24.31
CA THR A 61 20.65 -13.34 -24.81
C THR A 61 20.91 -12.12 -25.69
N HIS A 62 19.86 -11.43 -26.13
CA HIS A 62 19.93 -10.29 -27.04
C HIS A 62 19.38 -9.04 -26.37
N GLN A 63 19.80 -7.88 -26.85
CA GLN A 63 19.20 -6.60 -26.45
C GLN A 63 17.81 -6.47 -27.06
N ALA A 64 16.93 -5.74 -26.38
CA ALA A 64 15.59 -5.45 -26.88
C ALA A 64 15.66 -4.61 -28.17
N GLU A 65 14.92 -5.05 -29.19
CA GLU A 65 14.81 -4.33 -30.46
C GLU A 65 13.47 -3.59 -30.53
N GLU A 66 13.55 -2.29 -30.78
CA GLU A 66 12.36 -1.45 -30.96
C GLU A 66 11.62 -1.80 -32.25
N HIS A 67 10.30 -1.95 -32.13
CA HIS A 67 9.42 -2.11 -33.29
C HIS A 67 8.99 -0.73 -33.77
N GLN A 68 9.53 -0.27 -34.91
CA GLN A 68 9.34 1.10 -35.41
C GLN A 68 7.87 1.56 -35.41
N ARG A 69 6.95 0.74 -35.94
CA ARG A 69 5.52 1.06 -35.99
C ARG A 69 4.87 1.19 -34.61
N LEU A 70 5.28 0.36 -33.65
CA LEU A 70 4.77 0.43 -32.28
C LEU A 70 5.30 1.68 -31.57
N GLN A 71 6.56 2.06 -31.81
CA GLN A 71 7.14 3.29 -31.28
C GLN A 71 6.49 4.55 -31.88
N GLU A 72 6.09 4.51 -33.15
CA GLU A 72 5.26 5.57 -33.76
C GLU A 72 3.89 5.70 -33.06
N LEU A 73 3.25 4.58 -32.70
CA LEU A 73 2.01 4.58 -31.90
C LEU A 73 2.23 5.13 -30.49
N LYS A 74 3.34 4.75 -29.83
CA LYS A 74 3.75 5.28 -28.51
C LYS A 74 3.90 6.80 -28.56
N ALA A 75 4.69 7.31 -29.50
CA ALA A 75 4.91 8.74 -29.68
C ALA A 75 3.60 9.50 -29.97
N SER A 76 2.76 8.94 -30.85
CA SER A 76 1.43 9.49 -31.16
C SER A 76 0.53 9.58 -29.93
N LEU A 77 0.43 8.50 -29.15
CA LEU A 77 -0.41 8.47 -27.96
C LEU A 77 0.09 9.41 -26.87
N ASN A 78 1.40 9.44 -26.62
CA ASN A 78 2.00 10.33 -25.62
C ASN A 78 1.83 11.80 -26.03
N ALA A 79 1.91 12.14 -27.32
CA ALA A 79 1.59 13.49 -27.79
C ALA A 79 0.14 13.91 -27.47
N VAL A 80 -0.82 12.99 -27.50
CA VAL A 80 -2.22 13.25 -27.10
C VAL A 80 -2.36 13.34 -25.58
N LYS A 81 -1.73 12.45 -24.82
CA LYS A 81 -1.73 12.49 -23.34
C LYS A 81 -1.10 13.78 -22.80
N ASN A 82 -0.04 14.27 -23.43
CA ASN A 82 0.67 15.48 -23.02
C ASN A 82 -0.18 16.76 -23.12
N GLN A 83 -1.28 16.75 -23.88
CA GLN A 83 -2.26 17.85 -23.87
C GLN A 83 -3.03 17.96 -22.53
N LEU A 84 -2.90 16.97 -21.64
CA LEU A 84 -3.51 16.93 -20.32
C LEU A 84 -2.60 17.49 -19.21
N SER A 85 -1.31 17.71 -19.48
CA SER A 85 -0.30 18.00 -18.45
C SER A 85 -0.55 19.30 -17.68
N ASP A 86 -1.19 20.29 -18.31
CA ASP A 86 -1.53 21.58 -17.69
C ASP A 86 -2.93 21.60 -17.05
N LYS A 87 -3.69 20.51 -17.12
CA LYS A 87 -5.01 20.44 -16.50
C LYS A 87 -4.87 20.14 -15.02
N ASP A 88 -5.56 20.93 -14.19
CA ASP A 88 -5.72 20.58 -12.78
C ASP A 88 -6.35 19.19 -12.67
N VAL A 89 -5.69 18.31 -11.92
CA VAL A 89 -6.03 16.89 -11.84
C VAL A 89 -7.41 16.66 -11.22
N GLN A 90 -7.84 17.50 -10.27
CA GLN A 90 -9.13 17.36 -9.59
C GLN A 90 -10.26 17.80 -10.50
N VAL A 91 -10.13 18.95 -11.15
CA VAL A 91 -11.11 19.48 -12.12
C VAL A 91 -11.21 18.53 -13.32
N TRP A 92 -10.08 18.05 -13.84
CA TRP A 92 -10.06 17.08 -14.93
C TRP A 92 -10.67 15.73 -14.52
N HIS A 93 -10.39 15.24 -13.31
CA HIS A 93 -11.03 14.02 -12.80
C HIS A 93 -12.52 14.20 -12.59
N GLN A 94 -12.98 15.35 -12.09
CA GLN A 94 -14.41 15.64 -11.96
C GLN A 94 -15.10 15.61 -13.32
N HIS A 95 -14.52 16.26 -14.33
CA HIS A 95 -15.02 16.23 -15.71
C HIS A 95 -15.03 14.83 -16.30
N THR A 96 -13.91 14.12 -16.26
CA THR A 96 -13.84 12.76 -16.83
C THR A 96 -14.72 11.77 -16.08
N ASN A 97 -15.04 12.01 -14.81
CA ASN A 97 -16.01 11.22 -14.06
C ASN A 97 -17.46 11.47 -14.52
N THR A 98 -17.82 12.69 -14.93
CA THR A 98 -19.16 13.01 -15.45
C THR A 98 -19.32 12.56 -16.92
N THR A 99 -18.26 12.60 -17.72
CA THR A 99 -18.30 12.13 -19.12
C THR A 99 -18.09 10.62 -19.27
N ASN A 100 -17.59 9.91 -18.25
CA ASN A 100 -17.40 8.46 -18.29
C ASN A 100 -18.74 7.74 -18.48
N ARG A 101 -18.94 7.10 -19.64
CA ARG A 101 -20.18 6.36 -19.96
C ARG A 101 -20.51 5.24 -18.95
N ALA A 102 -19.51 4.63 -18.33
CA ALA A 102 -19.71 3.60 -17.29
C ALA A 102 -19.71 4.16 -15.86
N GLY A 103 -19.71 5.49 -15.69
CA GLY A 103 -19.52 6.15 -14.38
C GLY A 103 -20.60 5.84 -13.34
N LYS A 104 -21.80 5.40 -13.75
CA LYS A 104 -22.89 5.00 -12.86
C LYS A 104 -22.90 3.52 -12.46
N VAL A 105 -22.10 2.68 -13.13
CA VAL A 105 -22.13 1.21 -12.92
C VAL A 105 -21.82 0.85 -11.48
N ILE A 106 -20.74 1.40 -10.90
CA ILE A 106 -20.31 1.06 -9.53
C ILE A 106 -21.40 1.40 -8.51
N ALA A 107 -22.03 2.57 -8.64
CA ALA A 107 -23.12 2.98 -7.76
C ALA A 107 -24.34 2.05 -7.89
N ALA A 108 -24.67 1.64 -9.12
CA ALA A 108 -25.76 0.72 -9.40
C ALA A 108 -25.50 -0.71 -8.87
N VAL A 109 -24.26 -1.19 -8.96
CA VAL A 109 -23.86 -2.48 -8.38
C VAL A 109 -23.92 -2.42 -6.85
N ARG A 110 -23.39 -1.36 -6.23
CA ARG A 110 -23.45 -1.19 -4.76
C ARG A 110 -24.89 -1.20 -4.23
N SER A 111 -25.80 -0.51 -4.93
CA SER A 111 -27.20 -0.42 -4.51
C SER A 111 -27.99 -1.72 -4.73
N THR A 112 -27.67 -2.46 -5.80
CA THR A 112 -28.43 -3.66 -6.22
C THR A 112 -27.88 -4.94 -5.61
N ALA A 113 -26.56 -5.09 -5.58
CA ALA A 113 -25.87 -6.35 -5.32
C ALA A 113 -25.45 -6.53 -3.86
N ASN A 114 -25.33 -5.44 -3.09
CA ASN A 114 -24.64 -5.46 -1.79
C ASN A 114 -23.24 -6.10 -1.90
N ALA A 115 -22.52 -5.74 -2.97
CA ALA A 115 -21.19 -6.29 -3.29
C ALA A 115 -20.12 -5.81 -2.29
N GLU A 116 -19.33 -6.76 -1.80
CA GLU A 116 -18.23 -6.54 -0.86
C GLU A 116 -17.03 -5.91 -1.59
N ILE A 117 -16.46 -4.83 -1.04
CA ILE A 117 -15.33 -4.09 -1.64
C ILE A 117 -15.62 -3.76 -3.12
N CYS A 118 -16.84 -3.28 -3.40
CA CYS A 118 -17.26 -2.93 -4.74
C CYS A 118 -16.52 -1.67 -5.26
N THR A 119 -15.31 -1.87 -5.78
CA THR A 119 -14.47 -0.85 -6.42
C THR A 119 -14.65 -0.89 -7.94
N GLN A 120 -13.91 -0.05 -8.66
CA GLN A 120 -13.85 -0.15 -10.12
C GLN A 120 -13.22 -1.47 -10.57
N ALA A 121 -12.17 -1.94 -9.88
CA ALA A 121 -11.52 -3.22 -10.17
C ALA A 121 -12.49 -4.40 -10.01
N TRP A 122 -13.35 -4.37 -8.99
CA TRP A 122 -14.43 -5.35 -8.81
C TRP A 122 -15.31 -5.45 -10.07
N CYS A 123 -15.76 -4.30 -10.59
CA CYS A 123 -16.63 -4.27 -11.76
C CYS A 123 -15.90 -4.69 -13.05
N LYS A 124 -14.60 -4.39 -13.18
CA LYS A 124 -13.79 -4.86 -14.31
C LYS A 124 -13.69 -6.38 -14.31
N PHE A 125 -13.38 -6.98 -13.16
CA PHE A 125 -13.23 -8.43 -13.07
C PHE A 125 -14.55 -9.17 -13.21
N TYR A 126 -15.63 -8.66 -12.62
CA TYR A 126 -16.96 -9.23 -12.80
C TYR A 126 -17.42 -9.17 -14.27
N GLU A 127 -17.02 -8.12 -15.00
CA GLU A 127 -17.22 -8.03 -16.45
C GLU A 127 -16.39 -9.06 -17.24
N ILE A 128 -15.15 -9.35 -16.81
CA ILE A 128 -14.32 -10.42 -17.39
C ILE A 128 -14.97 -11.79 -17.14
N LEU A 129 -15.37 -12.09 -15.90
CA LEU A 129 -16.06 -13.34 -15.53
C LEU A 129 -17.33 -13.57 -16.36
N GLY A 130 -18.09 -12.51 -16.64
CA GLY A 130 -19.29 -12.58 -17.46
C GLY A 130 -19.05 -12.55 -18.98
N SER A 131 -17.83 -12.31 -19.44
CA SER A 131 -17.48 -12.22 -20.86
C SER A 131 -16.65 -13.40 -21.36
N PHE A 132 -15.96 -14.11 -20.46
CA PHE A 132 -15.08 -15.23 -20.78
C PHE A 132 -15.36 -16.41 -19.85
N SER A 133 -15.26 -17.63 -20.39
CA SER A 133 -15.31 -18.87 -19.60
C SER A 133 -14.00 -19.08 -18.83
N LEU A 134 -13.76 -18.25 -17.80
CA LEU A 134 -12.52 -18.27 -17.01
C LEU A 134 -12.38 -19.56 -16.18
N LEU A 135 -13.49 -20.04 -15.62
CA LEU A 135 -13.50 -21.19 -14.72
C LEU A 135 -13.51 -22.48 -15.56
N PRO A 136 -12.48 -23.35 -15.44
CA PRO A 136 -12.42 -24.60 -16.20
C PRO A 136 -13.62 -25.49 -15.90
N GLU A 137 -14.25 -26.05 -16.92
CA GLU A 137 -15.41 -26.92 -16.75
C GLU A 137 -15.13 -28.06 -15.76
N LYS A 138 -13.92 -28.66 -15.84
CA LYS A 138 -13.50 -29.75 -14.94
C LYS A 138 -13.60 -29.37 -13.46
N ALA A 139 -13.20 -28.15 -13.10
CA ALA A 139 -13.30 -27.64 -11.73
C ALA A 139 -14.79 -27.57 -11.31
N LEU A 140 -15.64 -27.01 -12.18
CA LEU A 140 -17.09 -26.93 -11.96
C LEU A 140 -17.75 -28.30 -11.80
N TRP A 141 -17.35 -29.29 -12.61
CA TRP A 141 -17.84 -30.67 -12.51
C TRP A 141 -17.38 -31.38 -11.24
N SER A 142 -16.12 -31.16 -10.83
CA SER A 142 -15.56 -31.74 -9.61
C SER A 142 -16.13 -31.12 -8.34
N GLY A 143 -16.62 -29.88 -8.43
CA GLY A 143 -17.10 -29.11 -7.30
C GLY A 143 -15.99 -28.49 -6.46
N GLU A 144 -14.72 -28.56 -6.88
CA GLU A 144 -13.57 -27.93 -6.23
C GLU A 144 -12.99 -26.85 -7.16
N LEU A 145 -12.82 -25.64 -6.64
CA LEU A 145 -12.24 -24.51 -7.36
C LEU A 145 -11.12 -23.89 -6.55
N ASN A 146 -9.93 -23.80 -7.15
CA ASN A 146 -8.73 -23.30 -6.50
C ASN A 146 -8.15 -22.13 -7.29
N THR A 147 -8.01 -20.97 -6.64
CA THR A 147 -7.54 -19.74 -7.31
C THR A 147 -6.38 -19.06 -6.61
N VAL A 148 -5.49 -18.44 -7.38
CA VAL A 148 -4.38 -17.63 -6.86
C VAL A 148 -4.46 -16.22 -7.40
N HIS A 149 -4.33 -15.22 -6.53
CA HIS A 149 -4.46 -13.81 -6.89
C HIS A 149 -3.17 -13.05 -6.55
N LEU A 150 -2.45 -12.60 -7.57
CA LEU A 150 -1.17 -11.89 -7.45
C LEU A 150 -1.40 -10.38 -7.45
N CYS A 151 -0.64 -9.67 -6.62
CA CYS A 151 -0.73 -8.21 -6.45
C CYS A 151 -2.16 -7.71 -6.22
N GLU A 152 -2.93 -8.43 -5.39
CA GLU A 152 -4.40 -8.37 -5.39
C GLU A 152 -5.00 -7.27 -4.50
N ALA A 153 -4.21 -6.61 -3.65
CA ALA A 153 -4.74 -5.59 -2.75
C ALA A 153 -5.61 -4.55 -3.49
N PRO A 154 -6.77 -4.14 -2.94
CA PRO A 154 -7.30 -4.47 -1.61
C PRO A 154 -8.14 -5.77 -1.56
N GLY A 155 -8.19 -6.55 -2.65
CA GLY A 155 -8.96 -7.80 -2.72
C GLY A 155 -10.22 -7.74 -3.60
N ALA A 156 -10.26 -6.84 -4.58
CA ALA A 156 -11.46 -6.59 -5.37
C ALA A 156 -11.81 -7.72 -6.34
N PHE A 157 -10.82 -8.45 -6.90
CA PHE A 157 -11.09 -9.60 -7.76
C PHE A 157 -11.52 -10.79 -6.92
N ILE A 158 -10.93 -10.98 -5.73
CA ILE A 158 -11.35 -12.04 -4.78
C ILE A 158 -12.84 -11.87 -4.43
N THR A 159 -13.26 -10.67 -4.02
CA THR A 159 -14.66 -10.47 -3.62
C THR A 159 -15.62 -10.47 -4.81
N ALA A 160 -15.17 -10.08 -6.01
CA ALA A 160 -15.95 -10.24 -7.25
C ALA A 160 -16.12 -11.70 -7.64
N LEU A 161 -15.06 -12.52 -7.50
CA LEU A 161 -15.11 -13.96 -7.74
C LEU A 161 -16.04 -14.64 -6.74
N ASN A 162 -15.92 -14.34 -5.45
CA ASN A 162 -16.83 -14.85 -4.43
C ASN A 162 -18.29 -14.53 -4.78
N HIS A 163 -18.56 -13.28 -5.17
CA HIS A 163 -19.89 -12.85 -5.55
C HIS A 163 -20.41 -13.69 -6.72
N HIS A 164 -19.64 -13.80 -7.79
CA HIS A 164 -19.97 -14.60 -8.96
C HIS A 164 -20.24 -16.07 -8.58
N ILE A 165 -19.35 -16.68 -7.79
CA ILE A 165 -19.47 -18.07 -7.35
C ILE A 165 -20.79 -18.27 -6.61
N LYS A 166 -21.10 -17.42 -5.63
CA LYS A 166 -22.28 -17.60 -4.77
C LYS A 166 -23.60 -17.23 -5.45
N THR A 167 -23.60 -16.38 -6.48
CA THR A 167 -24.82 -15.96 -7.17
C THR A 167 -25.13 -16.73 -8.45
N SER A 168 -24.12 -17.32 -9.10
CA SER A 168 -24.32 -18.11 -10.32
C SER A 168 -24.76 -19.54 -10.00
N GLU A 169 -25.79 -20.02 -10.70
CA GLU A 169 -26.31 -21.38 -10.51
C GLU A 169 -25.28 -22.47 -10.83
N ALA A 170 -24.38 -22.20 -11.77
CA ALA A 170 -23.34 -23.14 -12.20
C ALA A 170 -22.23 -23.35 -11.16
N THR A 171 -22.02 -22.38 -10.27
CA THR A 171 -20.85 -22.33 -9.37
C THR A 171 -21.23 -22.32 -7.89
N ARG A 172 -22.49 -22.08 -7.52
CA ARG A 172 -22.90 -21.86 -6.11
C ARG A 172 -22.61 -23.01 -5.16
N TYR A 173 -22.38 -24.21 -5.70
CA TYR A 173 -22.06 -25.40 -4.93
C TYR A 173 -20.58 -25.78 -4.98
N CYS A 174 -19.74 -25.03 -5.69
CA CYS A 174 -18.30 -25.24 -5.67
C CYS A 174 -17.75 -24.89 -4.29
N ASP A 175 -16.93 -25.79 -3.74
CA ASP A 175 -16.01 -25.47 -2.67
C ASP A 175 -14.86 -24.65 -3.27
N TRP A 176 -14.63 -23.47 -2.71
CA TRP A 176 -13.70 -22.50 -3.28
C TRP A 176 -12.62 -22.18 -2.26
N CYS A 177 -11.38 -22.52 -2.63
CA CYS A 177 -10.19 -22.13 -1.92
C CYS A 177 -9.41 -21.10 -2.75
N TRP A 178 -8.86 -20.11 -2.06
CA TRP A 178 -8.08 -19.06 -2.69
C TRP A 178 -6.84 -18.73 -1.87
N VAL A 179 -5.79 -18.29 -2.56
CA VAL A 179 -4.59 -17.71 -1.96
C VAL A 179 -4.31 -16.40 -2.65
N ALA A 180 -3.90 -15.38 -1.91
CA ALA A 180 -3.54 -14.10 -2.49
C ALA A 180 -2.16 -13.64 -2.06
N ASN A 181 -1.51 -12.86 -2.91
CA ASN A 181 -0.27 -12.17 -2.63
C ASN A 181 -0.44 -10.67 -2.93
N THR A 182 0.27 -9.85 -2.17
CA THR A 182 0.44 -8.41 -2.39
C THR A 182 1.62 -7.96 -1.54
N LEU A 183 2.20 -6.78 -1.85
CA LEU A 183 3.06 -6.09 -0.89
C LEU A 183 2.32 -5.95 0.45
N ASN A 184 2.94 -6.41 1.53
CA ASN A 184 2.32 -6.44 2.85
C ASN A 184 2.08 -5.00 3.35
N PRO A 185 0.82 -4.58 3.57
CA PRO A 185 0.51 -3.23 4.05
C PRO A 185 0.95 -2.99 5.49
N TYR A 186 1.37 -4.01 6.22
CA TYR A 186 1.84 -3.93 7.60
C TYR A 186 3.37 -4.02 7.73
N HIS A 187 4.08 -4.27 6.63
CA HIS A 187 5.54 -4.30 6.64
C HIS A 187 6.10 -2.89 6.53
N GLU A 188 6.94 -2.52 7.49
CA GLU A 188 7.32 -1.14 7.76
C GLU A 188 8.25 -0.55 6.68
N ALA A 189 9.06 -1.38 6.02
CA ALA A 189 9.89 -0.93 4.90
C ALA A 189 9.10 -0.74 3.59
N ASN A 190 7.88 -1.28 3.49
CA ASN A 190 7.07 -1.17 2.28
C ASN A 190 6.41 0.20 2.24
N GLY A 191 7.04 1.20 1.61
CA GLY A 191 6.45 2.54 1.48
C GLY A 191 6.61 3.17 0.10
N GLY A 192 6.39 4.48 0.02
CA GLY A 192 6.53 5.25 -1.22
C GLY A 192 5.37 5.10 -2.21
N GLY A 193 4.15 4.90 -1.73
CA GLY A 193 2.95 4.78 -2.59
C GLY A 193 2.84 3.45 -3.34
N LYS A 194 3.74 2.48 -3.07
CA LYS A 194 3.71 1.14 -3.68
C LYS A 194 2.67 0.21 -3.06
N THR A 195 2.33 0.42 -1.78
CA THR A 195 1.33 -0.37 -1.06
C THR A 195 -0.04 0.26 -1.13
N ILE A 196 -1.08 -0.57 -1.25
CA ILE A 196 -2.47 -0.12 -1.11
C ILE A 196 -2.85 -0.16 0.37
N ALA A 197 -3.23 1.00 0.90
CA ALA A 197 -3.54 1.17 2.32
C ALA A 197 -4.90 0.56 2.73
N ASP A 198 -5.79 0.27 1.78
CA ASP A 198 -7.09 -0.35 2.06
C ASP A 198 -6.92 -1.84 2.40
N ASP A 199 -6.93 -2.15 3.68
CA ASP A 199 -6.67 -3.47 4.24
C ASP A 199 -7.94 -4.19 4.72
N ARG A 200 -9.14 -3.74 4.30
CA ARG A 200 -10.43 -4.27 4.80
C ARG A 200 -10.60 -5.77 4.61
N LEU A 201 -10.21 -6.30 3.44
CA LEU A 201 -10.21 -7.75 3.22
C LEU A 201 -9.05 -8.41 3.94
N ILE A 202 -7.85 -7.85 3.77
CA ILE A 202 -6.58 -8.39 4.29
C ILE A 202 -6.70 -8.65 5.80
N ALA A 203 -7.05 -7.63 6.59
CA ALA A 203 -7.19 -7.73 8.05
C ALA A 203 -8.16 -8.83 8.51
N ASN A 204 -9.18 -9.14 7.71
CA ASN A 204 -10.19 -10.15 8.05
C ASN A 204 -9.91 -11.54 7.44
N THR A 205 -8.86 -11.66 6.63
CA THR A 205 -8.53 -12.89 5.88
C THR A 205 -7.03 -13.17 5.87
N LEU A 206 -6.26 -12.65 6.83
CA LEU A 206 -4.80 -12.76 6.92
C LEU A 206 -4.25 -14.17 6.63
N PRO A 207 -4.85 -15.28 7.12
CA PRO A 207 -4.35 -16.64 6.83
C PRO A 207 -4.34 -17.03 5.35
N TRP A 208 -5.09 -16.34 4.49
CA TRP A 208 -5.15 -16.58 3.04
C TRP A 208 -4.21 -15.67 2.24
N TRP A 209 -3.48 -14.76 2.90
CA TRP A 209 -2.50 -13.89 2.27
C TRP A 209 -1.07 -14.42 2.45
N PHE A 210 -0.36 -14.56 1.34
CA PHE A 210 1.03 -14.96 1.26
C PHE A 210 1.94 -13.74 1.11
N PHE A 211 2.71 -13.44 2.16
CA PHE A 211 3.66 -12.32 2.20
C PHE A 211 5.13 -12.73 2.04
N GLY A 212 5.40 -13.97 1.62
CA GLY A 212 6.77 -14.47 1.51
C GLY A 212 7.44 -14.73 2.86
N SER A 213 8.63 -15.35 2.80
CA SER A 213 9.38 -15.74 4.00
C SER A 213 9.91 -14.56 4.83
N ASP A 214 10.07 -13.39 4.23
CA ASP A 214 10.51 -12.15 4.90
C ASP A 214 9.36 -11.20 5.24
N ASN A 215 8.11 -11.61 4.95
CA ASN A 215 6.89 -10.87 5.22
C ASN A 215 6.73 -9.56 4.42
N THR A 216 7.56 -9.29 3.40
CA THR A 216 7.46 -8.09 2.53
C THR A 216 6.31 -8.21 1.54
N GLY A 217 6.00 -9.42 1.08
CA GLY A 217 5.01 -9.68 0.03
C GLY A 217 5.46 -9.30 -1.38
N ASP A 218 6.75 -8.97 -1.58
CA ASP A 218 7.27 -8.65 -2.90
C ASP A 218 7.33 -9.90 -3.78
N ILE A 219 6.42 -9.99 -4.75
CA ILE A 219 6.35 -11.12 -5.66
C ILE A 219 7.57 -11.22 -6.57
N MET A 220 8.31 -10.13 -6.79
CA MET A 220 9.47 -10.08 -7.68
C MET A 220 10.73 -10.73 -7.08
N VAL A 221 10.66 -11.19 -5.83
CA VAL A 221 11.73 -11.97 -5.19
C VAL A 221 11.60 -13.44 -5.57
N GLN A 222 12.61 -13.99 -6.25
CA GLN A 222 12.62 -15.39 -6.71
C GLN A 222 12.31 -16.40 -5.59
N LYS A 223 12.81 -16.17 -4.38
CA LYS A 223 12.52 -17.03 -3.22
C LYS A 223 11.01 -17.07 -2.92
N HIS A 224 10.31 -15.95 -3.01
CA HIS A 224 8.87 -15.87 -2.76
C HIS A 224 8.06 -16.60 -3.81
N LEU A 225 8.48 -16.58 -5.08
CA LEU A 225 7.88 -17.43 -6.12
C LEU A 225 7.94 -18.92 -5.74
N LEU A 226 9.12 -19.40 -5.31
CA LEU A 226 9.31 -20.81 -4.94
C LEU A 226 8.54 -21.19 -3.68
N ASP A 227 8.56 -20.31 -2.68
CA ASP A 227 7.81 -20.48 -1.43
C ASP A 227 6.29 -20.46 -1.70
N LEU A 228 5.79 -19.62 -2.61
CA LEU A 228 4.39 -19.59 -3.04
C LEU A 228 4.00 -20.90 -3.74
N HIS A 229 4.83 -21.39 -4.67
CA HIS A 229 4.60 -22.68 -5.33
C HIS A 229 4.52 -23.83 -4.33
N LYS A 230 5.33 -23.81 -3.27
CA LYS A 230 5.23 -24.76 -2.16
C LYS A 230 3.97 -24.53 -1.31
N PHE A 231 3.61 -23.28 -1.05
CA PHE A 231 2.45 -22.93 -0.23
C PHE A 231 1.14 -23.44 -0.85
N VAL A 232 1.00 -23.32 -2.18
CA VAL A 232 -0.19 -23.80 -2.89
C VAL A 232 -0.15 -25.29 -3.25
N SER A 233 0.91 -26.02 -2.90
CA SER A 233 1.06 -27.45 -3.28
C SER A 233 0.01 -28.36 -2.63
N ASN A 234 -0.69 -27.87 -1.60
CA ASN A 234 -1.81 -28.57 -0.97
C ASN A 234 -3.11 -28.47 -1.78
N MET A 235 -3.18 -27.58 -2.77
CA MET A 235 -4.30 -27.52 -3.72
C MET A 235 -4.14 -28.65 -4.75
N HIS A 236 -5.23 -29.37 -5.05
CA HIS A 236 -5.21 -30.43 -6.06
C HIS A 236 -4.91 -29.89 -7.47
N THR A 237 -5.49 -28.73 -7.79
CA THR A 237 -5.25 -27.98 -9.01
C THR A 237 -5.18 -26.49 -8.70
N VAL A 238 -4.57 -25.70 -9.58
CA VAL A 238 -4.77 -24.25 -9.60
C VAL A 238 -5.47 -23.91 -10.91
N ASP A 239 -6.72 -23.48 -10.82
CA ASP A 239 -7.64 -23.38 -11.96
C ASP A 239 -7.64 -21.98 -12.56
N LEU A 240 -7.36 -20.96 -11.75
CA LEU A 240 -7.31 -19.57 -12.16
C LEU A 240 -6.19 -18.84 -11.41
N VAL A 241 -5.36 -18.13 -12.16
CA VAL A 241 -4.45 -17.11 -11.64
C VAL A 241 -4.90 -15.74 -12.12
N THR A 242 -4.95 -14.76 -11.24
CA THR A 242 -5.14 -13.34 -11.63
C THR A 242 -3.96 -12.51 -11.19
N ALA A 243 -3.66 -11.45 -11.94
CA ALA A 243 -2.61 -10.48 -11.67
C ALA A 243 -3.12 -9.08 -12.01
N ASP A 244 -3.29 -8.23 -10.99
CA ASP A 244 -3.76 -6.83 -11.13
C ASP A 244 -2.67 -5.81 -10.70
N GLY A 245 -1.41 -6.25 -10.64
CA GLY A 245 -0.27 -5.49 -10.16
C GLY A 245 0.09 -4.28 -11.02
N SER A 246 0.58 -3.23 -10.36
CA SER A 246 1.15 -2.03 -10.99
C SER A 246 1.92 -1.22 -9.94
N PHE A 247 2.83 -0.37 -10.40
CA PHE A 247 3.45 0.67 -9.58
C PHE A 247 2.79 2.03 -9.82
N ASP A 248 3.07 2.99 -8.94
CA ASP A 248 2.71 4.39 -9.16
C ASP A 248 3.62 4.99 -10.24
N CYS A 249 3.10 5.10 -11.46
CA CYS A 249 3.80 5.69 -12.61
C CYS A 249 3.38 7.16 -12.85
N GLN A 250 2.76 7.84 -11.89
CA GLN A 250 2.26 9.21 -12.08
C GLN A 250 3.36 10.23 -12.43
N GLU A 251 4.60 9.96 -12.01
CA GLU A 251 5.76 10.83 -12.31
C GLU A 251 6.35 10.61 -13.70
N ASN A 252 6.09 9.44 -14.30
CA ASN A 252 6.51 9.12 -15.66
C ASN A 252 5.43 8.29 -16.38
N PRO A 253 4.27 8.89 -16.68
CA PRO A 253 3.13 8.18 -17.26
C PRO A 253 3.38 7.73 -18.71
N ASP A 254 4.35 8.35 -19.38
CA ASP A 254 4.74 8.04 -20.77
C ASP A 254 5.51 6.72 -20.87
N GLU A 255 6.21 6.32 -19.81
CA GLU A 255 7.01 5.10 -19.71
C GLU A 255 6.38 4.00 -18.83
N GLN A 256 5.07 4.13 -18.56
CA GLN A 256 4.35 3.20 -17.67
C GLN A 256 4.57 1.73 -18.06
N GLU A 257 4.53 1.41 -19.36
CA GLU A 257 4.71 0.04 -19.86
C GLU A 257 6.09 -0.54 -19.53
N ALA A 258 7.16 0.22 -19.77
CA ALA A 258 8.52 -0.20 -19.46
C ALA A 258 8.72 -0.38 -17.96
N LEU A 259 8.22 0.57 -17.15
CA LEU A 259 8.38 0.55 -15.68
C LEU A 259 7.73 -0.65 -14.98
N VAL A 260 6.66 -1.21 -15.56
CA VAL A 260 5.98 -2.39 -14.99
C VAL A 260 6.37 -3.70 -15.69
N ALA A 261 7.23 -3.66 -16.71
CA ALA A 261 7.54 -4.82 -17.54
C ALA A 261 8.07 -5.98 -16.70
N SER A 262 9.07 -5.76 -15.85
CA SER A 262 9.62 -6.80 -14.97
C SER A 262 8.54 -7.42 -14.06
N LEU A 263 7.57 -6.62 -13.57
CA LEU A 263 6.47 -7.13 -12.76
C LEU A 263 5.57 -8.08 -13.59
N HIS A 264 5.18 -7.69 -14.80
CA HIS A 264 4.37 -8.55 -15.67
C HIS A 264 5.09 -9.87 -16.02
N TYR A 265 6.40 -9.84 -16.23
CA TYR A 265 7.20 -11.05 -16.42
C TYR A 265 7.19 -11.94 -15.17
N CYS A 266 7.35 -11.34 -13.99
CA CYS A 266 7.30 -12.03 -12.71
C CYS A 266 5.92 -12.66 -12.43
N GLU A 267 4.84 -11.93 -12.69
CA GLU A 267 3.46 -12.41 -12.55
C GLU A 267 3.14 -13.51 -13.57
N THR A 268 3.58 -13.36 -14.82
CA THR A 268 3.39 -14.39 -15.86
C THR A 268 4.18 -15.66 -15.54
N THR A 269 5.43 -15.52 -15.11
CA THR A 269 6.27 -16.66 -14.70
C THR A 269 5.64 -17.39 -13.51
N ALA A 270 5.09 -16.65 -12.55
CA ALA A 270 4.32 -17.22 -11.45
C ALA A 270 3.08 -17.97 -11.96
N ALA A 271 2.26 -17.36 -12.83
CA ALA A 271 1.08 -18.00 -13.38
C ALA A 271 1.42 -19.31 -14.12
N LEU A 272 2.44 -19.31 -14.97
CA LEU A 272 2.89 -20.51 -15.71
C LEU A 272 3.43 -21.61 -14.78
N LEU A 273 4.05 -21.25 -13.65
CA LEU A 273 4.52 -22.22 -12.66
C LEU A 273 3.38 -22.84 -11.84
N LEU A 274 2.39 -22.01 -11.47
CA LEU A 274 1.33 -22.40 -10.54
C LEU A 274 0.14 -23.09 -11.22
N LEU A 275 -0.23 -22.68 -12.44
CA LEU A 275 -1.43 -23.16 -13.12
C LEU A 275 -1.39 -24.65 -13.46
N SER A 276 -2.53 -25.31 -13.26
CA SER A 276 -2.79 -26.65 -13.77
C SER A 276 -3.19 -26.63 -15.25
N LEU A 277 -3.06 -27.80 -15.91
CA LEU A 277 -3.52 -28.01 -17.28
C LEU A 277 -4.99 -27.60 -17.44
N GLY A 278 -5.28 -26.77 -18.43
CA GLY A 278 -6.63 -26.24 -18.70
C GLY A 278 -7.03 -25.03 -17.86
N GLY A 279 -6.18 -24.56 -16.94
CA GLY A 279 -6.43 -23.35 -16.15
C GLY A 279 -6.40 -22.06 -16.97
N SER A 280 -6.85 -20.97 -16.36
CA SER A 280 -6.92 -19.64 -16.98
C SER A 280 -6.02 -18.63 -16.29
N PHE A 281 -5.57 -17.61 -17.02
CA PHE A 281 -4.77 -16.50 -16.50
C PHE A 281 -5.36 -15.16 -16.92
N VAL A 282 -5.50 -14.23 -15.96
CA VAL A 282 -5.89 -12.84 -16.23
C VAL A 282 -4.78 -11.93 -15.78
N LEU A 283 -4.20 -11.18 -16.72
CA LEU A 283 -3.12 -10.24 -16.47
C LEU A 283 -3.55 -8.83 -16.85
N LYS A 284 -3.47 -7.89 -15.92
CA LYS A 284 -3.56 -6.47 -16.24
C LYS A 284 -2.32 -6.03 -16.99
N MET A 285 -2.50 -5.25 -18.05
CA MET A 285 -1.43 -4.58 -18.77
C MET A 285 -1.86 -3.17 -19.16
N PHE A 286 -0.97 -2.41 -19.80
CA PHE A 286 -1.24 -1.04 -20.24
C PHE A 286 -1.16 -0.95 -21.77
N THR A 287 -0.31 -0.07 -22.29
CA THR A 287 0.11 -0.18 -23.68
C THR A 287 0.88 -1.49 -23.90
N LEU A 288 1.03 -1.86 -25.16
CA LEU A 288 1.64 -3.12 -25.60
C LEU A 288 2.65 -2.82 -26.72
N TYR A 289 3.40 -1.73 -26.61
CA TYR A 289 4.29 -1.24 -27.67
C TYR A 289 5.75 -1.67 -27.48
N GLU A 290 6.15 -1.92 -26.24
CA GLU A 290 7.51 -2.28 -25.88
C GLU A 290 7.81 -3.72 -26.27
N HIS A 291 9.06 -3.95 -26.66
CA HIS A 291 9.53 -5.28 -27.06
C HIS A 291 9.29 -6.33 -25.97
N SER A 292 9.40 -5.93 -24.71
CA SER A 292 9.14 -6.77 -23.54
C SER A 292 7.69 -7.27 -23.53
N SER A 293 6.70 -6.41 -23.82
CA SER A 293 5.28 -6.78 -23.98
C SER A 293 5.05 -7.65 -25.20
N VAL A 294 5.67 -7.35 -26.35
CA VAL A 294 5.55 -8.16 -27.57
C VAL A 294 5.98 -9.61 -27.30
N CYS A 295 7.14 -9.80 -26.66
CA CYS A 295 7.63 -11.12 -26.30
C CYS A 295 6.72 -11.84 -25.31
N LEU A 296 6.21 -11.12 -24.29
CA LEU A 296 5.33 -11.69 -23.29
C LEU A 296 4.01 -12.17 -23.90
N LEU A 297 3.39 -11.37 -24.77
CA LEU A 297 2.16 -11.74 -25.46
C LEU A 297 2.37 -12.90 -26.43
N TYR A 298 3.54 -12.98 -27.07
CA TYR A 298 3.89 -14.13 -27.90
C TYR A 298 4.01 -15.41 -27.05
N LEU A 299 4.75 -15.35 -25.93
CA LEU A 299 4.87 -16.46 -24.99
C LEU A 299 3.50 -16.96 -24.50
N LEU A 300 2.61 -16.04 -24.11
CA LEU A 300 1.25 -16.39 -23.69
C LEU A 300 0.46 -17.08 -24.81
N ASN A 301 0.61 -16.63 -26.05
CA ASN A 301 -0.02 -17.29 -27.20
C ASN A 301 0.50 -18.71 -27.43
N CYS A 302 1.79 -18.99 -27.19
CA CYS A 302 2.32 -20.36 -27.24
C CYS A 302 1.82 -21.23 -26.08
N CYS A 303 1.58 -20.63 -24.91
CA CYS A 303 1.27 -21.35 -23.67
C CYS A 303 -0.22 -21.67 -23.46
N PHE A 304 -1.13 -20.90 -24.03
CA PHE A 304 -2.58 -21.03 -23.80
C PHE A 304 -3.32 -21.28 -25.09
N HIS A 305 -4.49 -21.91 -25.04
CA HIS A 305 -5.31 -22.14 -26.24
C HIS A 305 -5.83 -20.83 -26.86
N SER A 306 -6.33 -19.92 -26.05
CA SER A 306 -6.88 -18.62 -26.50
C SER A 306 -6.30 -17.48 -25.67
N VAL A 307 -5.89 -16.40 -26.34
CA VAL A 307 -5.39 -15.18 -25.70
C VAL A 307 -6.15 -13.98 -26.24
N ASN A 308 -6.70 -13.18 -25.34
CA ASN A 308 -7.60 -12.07 -25.65
C ASN A 308 -7.12 -10.80 -24.96
N VAL A 309 -7.00 -9.70 -25.69
CA VAL A 309 -6.80 -8.36 -25.10
C VAL A 309 -8.15 -7.69 -24.97
N PHE A 310 -8.53 -7.33 -23.75
CA PHE A 310 -9.86 -6.84 -23.41
C PHE A 310 -9.78 -5.53 -22.63
N LYS A 311 -10.57 -4.53 -23.03
CA LYS A 311 -10.75 -3.29 -22.26
C LYS A 311 -12.18 -3.23 -21.71
N PRO A 312 -12.43 -3.65 -20.46
CA PRO A 312 -13.74 -3.58 -19.83
C PRO A 312 -14.40 -2.21 -20.02
N ALA A 313 -15.72 -2.16 -20.20
CA ALA A 313 -16.51 -0.92 -20.23
C ALA A 313 -16.30 -0.11 -18.94
N THR A 314 -16.12 -0.82 -17.84
CA THR A 314 -15.89 -0.26 -16.50
C THR A 314 -14.47 0.20 -16.24
N SER A 315 -13.49 -0.05 -17.13
CA SER A 315 -12.17 0.60 -17.08
C SER A 315 -12.24 2.01 -17.69
N LYS A 316 -11.51 2.98 -17.14
CA LYS A 316 -11.55 4.38 -17.61
C LYS A 316 -11.11 4.43 -19.08
N ALA A 317 -12.00 4.88 -19.97
CA ALA A 317 -11.74 4.78 -21.41
C ALA A 317 -10.51 5.57 -21.89
N GLY A 318 -10.12 6.65 -21.20
CA GLY A 318 -8.94 7.45 -21.53
C GLY A 318 -7.60 6.93 -20.99
N ASN A 319 -7.58 5.88 -20.15
CA ASN A 319 -6.34 5.28 -19.67
C ASN A 319 -5.84 4.17 -20.62
N SER A 320 -4.58 3.76 -20.44
CA SER A 320 -3.98 2.69 -21.24
C SER A 320 -4.27 1.29 -20.71
N GLU A 321 -4.97 1.15 -19.58
CA GLU A 321 -5.24 -0.15 -18.95
C GLU A 321 -6.10 -1.06 -19.85
N VAL A 322 -5.63 -2.30 -20.00
CA VAL A 322 -6.29 -3.43 -20.66
C VAL A 322 -6.02 -4.70 -19.84
N TYR A 323 -6.75 -5.77 -20.14
CA TYR A 323 -6.56 -7.08 -19.53
C TYR A 323 -6.27 -8.12 -20.61
N VAL A 324 -5.21 -8.88 -20.43
CA VAL A 324 -4.90 -10.07 -21.22
C VAL A 324 -5.56 -11.27 -20.54
N VAL A 325 -6.54 -11.87 -21.21
CA VAL A 325 -7.30 -13.02 -20.74
C VAL A 325 -6.86 -14.25 -21.53
N CYS A 326 -6.14 -15.14 -20.85
CA CYS A 326 -5.61 -16.38 -21.39
C CYS A 326 -6.44 -17.56 -20.89
N LEU A 327 -6.90 -18.42 -21.80
CA LEU A 327 -7.80 -19.53 -21.49
C LEU A 327 -7.19 -20.86 -21.92
N ASN A 328 -7.44 -21.90 -21.12
CA ASN A 328 -7.01 -23.27 -21.31
C ASN A 328 -5.48 -23.39 -21.48
N TYR A 329 -4.76 -23.29 -20.37
CA TYR A 329 -3.32 -23.48 -20.31
C TYR A 329 -2.90 -24.86 -20.83
N HIS A 330 -1.88 -24.94 -21.69
CA HIS A 330 -1.34 -26.21 -22.22
C HIS A 330 -0.52 -27.00 -21.18
N GLY A 331 -0.27 -26.43 -20.00
CA GLY A 331 0.42 -27.09 -18.90
C GLY A 331 1.92 -26.78 -18.84
N LYS A 332 2.48 -26.83 -17.62
CA LYS A 332 3.88 -26.45 -17.32
C LYS A 332 4.93 -27.27 -18.06
N GLU A 333 4.61 -28.50 -18.44
CA GLU A 333 5.55 -29.37 -19.16
C GLU A 333 5.89 -28.82 -20.55
N ALA A 334 4.95 -28.14 -21.21
CA ALA A 334 5.17 -27.56 -22.55
C ALA A 334 6.17 -26.39 -22.53
N VAL A 335 6.28 -25.66 -21.41
CA VAL A 335 7.16 -24.48 -21.25
C VAL A 335 8.36 -24.75 -20.33
N ARG A 336 8.48 -25.96 -19.78
CA ARG A 336 9.41 -26.28 -18.68
C ARG A 336 10.86 -25.83 -18.92
N PRO A 337 11.46 -26.01 -20.12
CA PRO A 337 12.82 -25.54 -20.37
C PRO A 337 12.96 -24.01 -20.22
N LEU A 338 12.04 -23.26 -20.85
CA LEU A 338 12.03 -21.79 -20.78
C LEU A 338 11.67 -21.30 -19.38
N LEU A 339 10.69 -21.94 -18.74
CA LEU A 339 10.28 -21.61 -17.38
C LEU A 339 11.44 -21.74 -16.39
N SER A 340 12.30 -22.75 -16.55
CA SER A 340 13.50 -22.90 -15.74
C SER A 340 14.49 -21.74 -15.93
N LYS A 341 14.62 -21.21 -17.16
CA LYS A 341 15.44 -20.04 -17.46
C LYS A 341 14.83 -18.77 -16.88
N LEU A 342 13.52 -18.55 -17.06
CA LEU A 342 12.78 -17.43 -16.46
C LEU A 342 12.92 -17.41 -14.94
N ILE A 343 12.77 -18.56 -14.28
CA ILE A 343 12.96 -18.66 -12.82
C ILE A 343 14.37 -18.24 -12.44
N ARG A 344 15.42 -18.69 -13.15
CA ARG A 344 16.82 -18.32 -12.84
C ARG A 344 17.10 -16.81 -12.96
N HIS A 345 16.45 -16.13 -13.90
CA HIS A 345 16.62 -14.70 -14.14
C HIS A 345 15.55 -13.84 -13.44
N TYR A 346 14.66 -14.46 -12.66
CA TYR A 346 13.52 -13.81 -11.99
C TYR A 346 13.96 -12.68 -11.06
N GLY A 347 13.36 -11.50 -11.21
CA GLY A 347 13.76 -10.34 -10.42
C GLY A 347 13.18 -9.01 -10.88
N ALA A 348 13.53 -7.94 -10.15
CA ALA A 348 13.16 -6.55 -10.42
C ALA A 348 13.64 -6.04 -11.79
N ASP A 349 14.70 -6.65 -12.32
CA ASP A 349 15.40 -6.24 -13.53
C ASP A 349 15.27 -7.25 -14.68
N LEU A 350 14.32 -8.19 -14.57
CA LEU A 350 14.12 -9.24 -15.57
C LEU A 350 13.85 -8.68 -16.99
N ALA A 351 13.11 -7.58 -17.10
CA ALA A 351 12.84 -6.94 -18.38
C ALA A 351 13.94 -5.97 -18.85
N ASP A 352 14.84 -5.55 -17.96
CA ASP A 352 15.84 -4.50 -18.23
C ASP A 352 17.15 -5.05 -18.82
N ARG A 353 17.43 -6.33 -18.59
CA ARG A 353 18.71 -6.95 -18.97
C ARG A 353 18.78 -7.33 -20.44
N GLU A 354 17.92 -8.26 -20.83
CA GLU A 354 17.95 -8.94 -22.13
C GLU A 354 16.52 -9.23 -22.58
N ALA A 355 16.28 -9.21 -23.88
CA ALA A 355 15.00 -9.55 -24.48
C ALA A 355 14.66 -11.02 -24.24
N LEU A 356 13.40 -11.30 -23.90
CA LEU A 356 12.93 -12.68 -23.76
C LEU A 356 13.10 -13.46 -25.07
N PHE A 357 12.79 -12.86 -26.22
CA PHE A 357 13.07 -13.45 -27.53
C PHE A 357 13.61 -12.36 -28.46
N PRO A 358 14.61 -12.66 -29.31
CA PRO A 358 15.00 -11.74 -30.37
C PRO A 358 13.85 -11.56 -31.37
N ARG A 359 13.76 -10.36 -31.98
CA ARG A 359 12.73 -10.00 -32.97
C ARG A 359 12.61 -11.00 -34.11
N SER A 360 13.73 -11.59 -34.54
CA SER A 360 13.80 -12.55 -35.64
C SER A 360 13.09 -13.86 -35.37
N LEU A 361 12.92 -14.25 -34.11
CA LEU A 361 12.25 -15.48 -33.70
C LEU A 361 10.74 -15.29 -33.48
N ILE A 362 10.25 -14.06 -33.54
CA ILE A 362 8.82 -13.77 -33.44
C ILE A 362 8.22 -13.76 -34.85
N PRO A 363 7.26 -14.65 -35.17
CA PRO A 363 6.69 -14.75 -36.50
C PRO A 363 5.99 -13.47 -36.96
N GLU A 364 6.15 -13.13 -38.25
CA GLU A 364 5.54 -11.94 -38.84
C GLU A 364 3.99 -12.00 -38.79
N SER A 365 3.42 -13.21 -38.86
CA SER A 365 1.98 -13.43 -38.70
C SER A 365 1.46 -13.02 -37.32
N PHE A 366 2.26 -13.21 -36.26
CA PHE A 366 1.95 -12.74 -34.91
C PHE A 366 2.09 -11.22 -34.83
N LEU A 367 3.21 -10.68 -35.32
CA LEU A 367 3.51 -9.26 -35.19
C LEU A 367 2.52 -8.38 -35.92
N LYS A 368 2.07 -8.79 -37.11
CA LYS A 368 1.00 -8.11 -37.83
C LYS A 368 -0.29 -8.05 -37.01
N GLN A 369 -0.70 -9.17 -36.41
CA GLN A 369 -1.89 -9.19 -35.53
C GLN A 369 -1.68 -8.32 -34.29
N HIS A 370 -0.47 -8.33 -33.72
CA HIS A 370 -0.12 -7.52 -32.57
C HIS A 370 -0.18 -6.01 -32.88
N GLU A 371 0.33 -5.58 -34.03
CA GLU A 371 0.18 -4.19 -34.53
C GLU A 371 -1.30 -3.81 -34.69
N GLU A 372 -2.13 -4.68 -35.24
CA GLU A 372 -3.57 -4.46 -35.40
C GLU A 372 -4.30 -4.32 -34.05
N VAL A 373 -3.93 -5.15 -33.06
CA VAL A 373 -4.42 -5.06 -31.68
C VAL A 373 -4.03 -3.72 -31.07
N CYS A 374 -2.76 -3.33 -31.19
CA CYS A 374 -2.21 -2.08 -30.67
C CYS A 374 -2.89 -0.85 -31.29
N LEU A 375 -3.06 -0.84 -32.61
CA LEU A 375 -3.73 0.22 -33.35
C LEU A 375 -5.20 0.36 -32.94
N TYR A 376 -5.88 -0.76 -32.70
CA TYR A 376 -7.28 -0.74 -32.25
C TYR A 376 -7.44 -0.03 -30.90
N PHE A 377 -6.64 -0.42 -29.89
CA PHE A 377 -6.74 0.21 -28.56
C PHE A 377 -6.20 1.64 -28.54
N HIS A 378 -5.15 1.94 -29.31
CA HIS A 378 -4.68 3.30 -29.57
C HIS A 378 -5.82 4.19 -30.06
N THR A 379 -6.52 3.76 -31.13
CA THR A 379 -7.60 4.53 -31.75
C THR A 379 -8.72 4.83 -30.75
N LEU A 380 -9.11 3.85 -29.93
CA LEU A 380 -10.13 4.03 -28.90
C LEU A 380 -9.70 5.05 -27.83
N GLN A 381 -8.45 4.96 -27.38
CA GLN A 381 -7.92 5.83 -26.33
C GLN A 381 -7.77 7.27 -26.84
N VAL A 382 -7.17 7.47 -28.01
CA VAL A 382 -7.01 8.79 -28.64
C VAL A 382 -8.37 9.44 -28.84
N LYS A 383 -9.34 8.72 -29.45
CA LYS A 383 -10.70 9.22 -29.63
C LYS A 383 -11.33 9.70 -28.31
N THR A 384 -11.15 8.92 -27.24
CA THR A 384 -11.70 9.26 -25.92
C THR A 384 -11.04 10.48 -25.29
N ILE A 385 -9.71 10.60 -25.38
CA ILE A 385 -8.98 11.75 -24.82
C ILE A 385 -9.37 13.02 -25.58
N THR A 386 -9.37 12.96 -26.92
CA THR A 386 -9.75 14.09 -27.78
C THR A 386 -11.21 14.52 -27.54
N GLU A 387 -12.15 13.58 -27.44
CA GLU A 387 -13.55 13.91 -27.11
C GLU A 387 -13.64 14.61 -25.75
N ASN A 388 -12.95 14.11 -24.72
CA ASN A 388 -12.96 14.72 -23.40
C ASN A 388 -12.36 16.13 -23.39
N LEU A 389 -11.28 16.36 -24.14
CA LEU A 389 -10.68 17.68 -24.31
C LEU A 389 -11.65 18.68 -24.95
N GLN A 390 -12.38 18.26 -25.99
CA GLN A 390 -13.40 19.09 -26.64
C GLN A 390 -14.57 19.40 -25.69
N LEU A 391 -15.09 18.38 -25.00
CA LEU A 391 -16.17 18.55 -24.03
C LEU A 391 -15.75 19.42 -22.84
N PHE A 392 -14.48 19.36 -22.44
CA PHE A 392 -13.93 20.20 -21.36
C PHE A 392 -13.94 21.68 -21.74
N GLN A 393 -13.68 22.00 -23.01
CA GLN A 393 -13.74 23.38 -23.50
C GLN A 393 -15.19 23.87 -23.67
N LYS A 394 -16.08 23.02 -24.18
CA LYS A 394 -17.47 23.38 -24.47
C LYS A 394 -18.42 22.18 -24.32
N MET A 395 -19.13 22.13 -23.20
CA MET A 395 -20.20 21.15 -22.95
C MET A 395 -21.57 21.84 -23.05
N SER A 396 -22.41 21.42 -23.98
CA SER A 396 -23.80 21.90 -24.08
C SER A 396 -24.72 21.16 -23.11
N ALA A 397 -25.85 21.77 -22.76
CA ALA A 397 -26.85 21.16 -21.89
C ALA A 397 -27.45 19.89 -22.52
N GLU A 398 -27.71 19.91 -23.84
CA GLU A 398 -28.24 18.76 -24.57
C GLU A 398 -27.24 17.61 -24.56
N ARG A 399 -25.96 17.88 -24.80
CA ARG A 399 -24.92 16.84 -24.78
C ARG A 399 -24.73 16.24 -23.39
N SER A 400 -24.81 17.08 -22.34
CA SER A 400 -24.77 16.61 -20.95
C SER A 400 -25.95 15.68 -20.64
N GLN A 401 -27.17 16.05 -21.04
CA GLN A 401 -28.37 15.22 -20.86
C GLN A 401 -28.28 13.89 -21.63
N GLN A 402 -27.75 13.91 -22.86
CA GLN A 402 -27.50 12.70 -23.65
C GLN A 402 -26.50 11.76 -22.96
N LEU A 403 -25.38 12.29 -22.48
CA LEU A 403 -24.38 11.50 -21.75
C LEU A 403 -24.97 10.88 -20.49
N GLU A 404 -25.80 11.62 -19.76
CA GLU A 404 -26.46 11.13 -18.56
C GLU A 404 -27.43 9.98 -18.85
N HIS A 405 -28.19 10.07 -19.94
CA HIS A 405 -29.04 8.98 -20.43
C HIS A 405 -28.23 7.74 -20.81
N VAL A 406 -27.13 7.92 -21.58
CA VAL A 406 -26.23 6.81 -21.92
C VAL A 406 -25.66 6.15 -20.67
N ARG A 407 -25.26 6.93 -19.66
CA ARG A 407 -24.74 6.42 -18.39
C ARG A 407 -25.75 5.54 -17.64
N ASP A 408 -27.03 5.91 -17.65
CA ASP A 408 -28.10 5.09 -17.07
C ASP A 408 -28.30 3.79 -17.86
N CYS A 409 -28.34 3.87 -19.19
CA CYS A 409 -28.46 2.70 -20.05
C CYS A 409 -27.28 1.74 -19.87
N VAL A 410 -26.05 2.24 -19.77
CA VAL A 410 -24.85 1.42 -19.52
C VAL A 410 -24.94 0.71 -18.16
N ALA A 411 -25.35 1.42 -17.10
CA ALA A 411 -25.52 0.82 -15.79
C ALA A 411 -26.57 -0.30 -15.80
N GLN A 412 -27.73 -0.06 -16.41
CA GLN A 412 -28.78 -1.08 -16.55
C GLN A 412 -28.30 -2.27 -17.39
N LYS A 413 -27.65 -2.01 -18.53
CA LYS A 413 -27.12 -3.05 -19.41
C LYS A 413 -26.07 -3.90 -18.70
N TYR A 414 -25.19 -3.30 -17.89
CA TYR A 414 -24.21 -4.01 -17.07
C TYR A 414 -24.89 -5.01 -16.13
N LEU A 415 -25.85 -4.53 -15.32
CA LEU A 415 -26.56 -5.36 -14.34
C LEU A 415 -27.30 -6.52 -15.03
N GLN A 416 -27.95 -6.26 -16.16
CA GLN A 416 -28.70 -7.27 -16.92
C GLN A 416 -27.77 -8.28 -17.61
N ARG A 417 -26.76 -7.79 -18.35
CA ARG A 417 -25.84 -8.63 -19.14
C ARG A 417 -25.07 -9.61 -18.27
N PHE A 418 -24.63 -9.15 -17.09
CA PHE A 418 -23.82 -9.97 -16.18
C PHE A 418 -24.64 -10.53 -15.01
N GLN A 419 -25.96 -10.40 -15.06
CA GLN A 419 -26.90 -10.96 -14.08
C GLN A 419 -26.50 -10.64 -12.63
N VAL A 420 -26.15 -9.38 -12.37
CA VAL A 420 -25.70 -8.94 -11.05
C VAL A 420 -26.86 -9.00 -10.07
N SER A 421 -26.79 -9.91 -9.09
CA SER A 421 -27.82 -10.11 -8.08
C SER A 421 -27.33 -9.81 -6.66
N PHE A 422 -28.28 -9.68 -5.74
CA PHE A 422 -28.01 -9.44 -4.33
C PHE A 422 -27.26 -10.61 -3.67
N LEU A 423 -26.19 -10.30 -2.91
CA LEU A 423 -25.47 -11.24 -2.05
C LEU A 423 -25.67 -10.87 -0.56
N PRO A 424 -26.26 -11.76 0.25
CA PRO A 424 -26.37 -11.57 1.69
C PRO A 424 -24.99 -11.45 2.36
N ARG A 425 -24.85 -10.54 3.35
CA ARG A 425 -23.59 -10.34 4.10
C ARG A 425 -22.99 -11.59 4.73
N ARG A 426 -23.82 -12.58 5.09
CA ARG A 426 -23.35 -13.87 5.64
C ARG A 426 -22.55 -14.72 4.64
N GLN A 427 -22.58 -14.37 3.35
CA GLN A 427 -21.84 -15.00 2.27
C GLN A 427 -20.67 -14.14 1.77
N TRP A 428 -20.41 -13.00 2.41
CA TRP A 428 -19.19 -12.22 2.16
C TRP A 428 -17.96 -13.01 2.61
N VAL A 429 -16.81 -12.69 2.02
CA VAL A 429 -15.52 -13.29 2.37
C VAL A 429 -15.09 -12.78 3.75
N SER A 430 -15.17 -11.47 3.99
CA SER A 430 -14.89 -10.88 5.29
C SER A 430 -16.02 -11.12 6.29
N ARG A 431 -15.66 -11.57 7.48
CA ARG A 431 -16.58 -11.67 8.63
C ARG A 431 -16.67 -10.38 9.45
N CYS A 432 -15.94 -9.34 9.06
CA CYS A 432 -15.85 -8.04 9.76
C CYS A 432 -15.57 -8.16 11.26
N MET A 433 -14.73 -9.12 11.64
CA MET A 433 -14.34 -9.35 13.04
C MET A 433 -13.21 -8.41 13.49
N VAL A 434 -12.37 -7.98 12.55
CA VAL A 434 -11.22 -7.11 12.80
C VAL A 434 -11.53 -5.72 12.26
N ARG A 435 -11.21 -4.68 13.05
CA ARG A 435 -11.26 -3.29 12.58
C ARG A 435 -10.00 -3.01 11.75
N PRO A 436 -10.13 -2.73 10.45
CA PRO A 436 -8.98 -2.57 9.56
C PRO A 436 -8.23 -1.26 9.85
N ALA A 437 -6.91 -1.22 9.61
CA ALA A 437 -6.08 -0.04 9.85
C ALA A 437 -6.57 1.16 9.04
N CYS A 438 -7.04 0.93 7.81
CA CYS A 438 -7.54 1.97 6.93
C CYS A 438 -8.79 2.70 7.47
N SER A 439 -9.50 2.11 8.46
CA SER A 439 -10.69 2.71 9.08
C SER A 439 -10.38 3.86 10.03
N MET A 440 -9.11 4.07 10.37
CA MET A 440 -8.65 5.20 11.18
C MET A 440 -8.60 6.50 10.38
N VAL A 441 -8.53 6.41 9.04
CA VAL A 441 -8.59 7.57 8.15
C VAL A 441 -10.04 8.05 8.02
N PRO A 442 -10.34 9.36 8.19
CA PRO A 442 -11.70 9.89 8.11
C PRO A 442 -12.44 9.52 6.82
N ALA A 443 -13.72 9.17 6.95
CA ALA A 443 -14.58 8.83 5.81
C ALA A 443 -14.65 9.99 4.80
N GLY A 444 -14.26 9.71 3.55
CA GLY A 444 -14.23 10.70 2.47
C GLY A 444 -12.84 11.18 2.07
N GLN A 445 -11.78 10.79 2.77
CA GLN A 445 -10.40 10.96 2.32
C GLN A 445 -9.90 9.68 1.63
N PRO A 446 -9.29 9.75 0.42
CA PRO A 446 -8.70 8.57 -0.22
C PRO A 446 -7.58 8.00 0.65
N THR A 447 -7.67 6.73 1.02
CA THR A 447 -6.62 6.01 1.73
C THR A 447 -5.47 5.70 0.77
N GLY A 448 -4.29 6.27 1.02
CA GLY A 448 -3.03 5.88 0.37
C GLY A 448 -2.81 6.37 -1.07
N GLN A 449 -3.69 7.20 -1.64
CA GLN A 449 -3.34 7.97 -2.83
C GLN A 449 -2.91 9.36 -2.37
N LYS A 450 -1.68 9.76 -2.70
CA LYS A 450 -1.23 11.16 -2.62
C LYS A 450 -2.39 12.00 -3.17
N LYS A 451 -3.00 12.86 -2.34
CA LYS A 451 -4.03 13.80 -2.84
C LYS A 451 -3.33 14.74 -3.80
N GLN A 452 -3.28 14.34 -5.07
CA GLN A 452 -2.71 15.18 -6.10
C GLN A 452 -3.61 16.38 -6.24
N THR A 453 -3.03 17.54 -6.00
CA THR A 453 -3.61 18.86 -6.28
C THR A 453 -2.81 19.46 -7.44
N GLY A 454 -3.45 20.36 -8.19
CA GLY A 454 -2.80 21.08 -9.27
C GLY A 454 -2.59 20.26 -10.54
N SER A 455 -1.90 20.86 -11.50
CA SER A 455 -1.52 20.24 -12.77
C SER A 455 -0.30 19.32 -12.62
N PHE A 456 -0.02 18.50 -13.64
CA PHE A 456 1.19 17.67 -13.64
C PHE A 456 2.45 18.53 -13.59
N ASN A 457 2.47 19.63 -14.34
CA ASN A 457 3.59 20.56 -14.37
C ASN A 457 3.78 21.28 -13.01
N GLU A 458 2.70 21.69 -12.35
CA GLU A 458 2.77 22.26 -11.00
C GLU A 458 3.34 21.25 -9.98
N ARG A 459 2.94 19.97 -10.05
CA ARG A 459 3.51 18.93 -9.18
C ARG A 459 4.99 18.70 -9.44
N ARG A 460 5.41 18.73 -10.71
CA ARG A 460 6.82 18.64 -11.08
C ARG A 460 7.61 19.82 -10.54
N GLU A 461 7.04 21.02 -10.53
CA GLU A 461 7.64 22.19 -9.88
C GLU A 461 7.71 22.03 -8.35
N LEU A 462 6.65 21.52 -7.70
CA LEU A 462 6.65 21.25 -6.25
C LEU A 462 7.72 20.25 -5.81
N GLN A 463 8.09 19.30 -6.68
CA GLN A 463 9.20 18.36 -6.41
C GLN A 463 10.56 19.04 -6.39
N THR A 464 10.71 20.19 -7.06
CA THR A 464 11.97 20.96 -7.02
C THR A 464 12.17 21.74 -5.72
N LEU A 465 11.11 21.89 -4.92
CA LEU A 465 11.17 22.58 -3.63
C LEU A 465 11.89 21.75 -2.57
N SER A 466 12.38 22.41 -1.52
CA SER A 466 12.87 21.73 -0.31
C SER A 466 11.72 21.02 0.44
N TRP A 467 12.06 20.02 1.25
CA TRP A 467 11.05 19.32 2.07
C TRP A 467 10.31 20.27 3.01
N GLY A 468 10.99 21.28 3.58
CA GLY A 468 10.39 22.28 4.47
C GLY A 468 9.38 23.18 3.76
N GLU A 469 9.64 23.56 2.52
CA GLU A 469 8.70 24.32 1.70
C GLU A 469 7.48 23.48 1.30
N ARG A 470 7.66 22.20 0.99
CA ARG A 470 6.55 21.27 0.74
C ARG A 470 5.68 21.12 1.99
N LEU A 471 6.29 20.96 3.16
CA LEU A 471 5.58 20.85 4.44
C LEU A 471 4.75 22.11 4.75
N ARG A 472 5.29 23.31 4.52
CA ARG A 472 4.56 24.59 4.69
C ARG A 472 3.34 24.73 3.78
N ARG A 473 3.31 24.03 2.65
CA ARG A 473 2.19 24.01 1.70
C ARG A 473 1.21 22.84 1.93
N SER A 474 1.51 21.95 2.88
CA SER A 474 0.66 20.81 3.23
C SER A 474 -0.53 21.20 4.12
N CYS A 475 -1.52 20.32 4.25
CA CYS A 475 -2.61 20.50 5.21
C CYS A 475 -2.18 20.41 6.68
N HIS A 476 -0.99 19.86 6.96
CA HIS A 476 -0.46 19.72 8.32
C HIS A 476 0.31 20.95 8.80
N ALA A 477 0.62 21.90 7.90
CA ALA A 477 1.47 23.06 8.19
C ALA A 477 1.03 23.84 9.44
N ALA A 478 -0.26 24.21 9.51
CA ALA A 478 -0.79 24.99 10.63
C ALA A 478 -0.70 24.23 11.97
N TRP A 479 -0.96 22.92 11.95
CA TRP A 479 -0.92 22.08 13.14
C TRP A 479 0.52 21.84 13.64
N ILE A 480 1.46 21.61 12.72
CA ILE A 480 2.89 21.45 13.04
C ILE A 480 3.48 22.77 13.54
N GLN A 481 3.08 23.92 13.01
CA GLN A 481 3.59 25.23 13.45
C GLN A 481 3.02 25.68 14.81
N THR A 482 1.93 25.06 15.28
CA THR A 482 1.31 25.43 16.56
C THR A 482 2.15 24.91 17.72
N HIS A 483 2.62 25.83 18.59
CA HIS A 483 3.38 25.50 19.80
C HIS A 483 2.58 24.59 20.76
N CYS A 484 3.28 23.69 21.44
CA CYS A 484 2.69 22.74 22.40
C CYS A 484 2.26 23.46 23.69
N THR A 485 1.04 23.17 24.17
CA THR A 485 0.47 23.67 25.42
C THR A 485 0.16 22.51 26.38
N GLU A 486 0.17 22.74 27.70
CA GLU A 486 -0.09 21.68 28.71
C GLU A 486 -1.49 21.07 28.60
N ASP A 487 -2.51 21.86 28.24
CA ASP A 487 -3.90 21.42 28.08
C ASP A 487 -4.22 20.83 26.69
N GLY A 488 -3.26 20.87 25.76
CA GLY A 488 -3.44 20.45 24.36
C GLY A 488 -3.09 18.99 24.07
N GLU A 489 -2.51 18.27 25.04
CA GLU A 489 -2.23 16.84 24.90
C GLU A 489 -3.57 16.08 24.94
N ALA A 490 -4.00 15.56 23.79
CA ALA A 490 -5.12 14.63 23.71
C ALA A 490 -4.75 13.37 24.50
N GLY A 491 -5.06 13.37 25.80
CA GLY A 491 -4.79 12.27 26.71
C GLY A 491 -5.60 11.04 26.31
N CYS A 492 -5.06 10.23 25.41
CA CYS A 492 -5.61 8.91 25.10
C CYS A 492 -5.13 7.94 26.18
N ILE A 493 -6.07 7.25 26.83
CA ILE A 493 -5.80 6.29 27.89
C ILE A 493 -6.30 4.92 27.44
N LEU A 494 -5.42 3.92 27.47
CA LEU A 494 -5.78 2.53 27.36
C LEU A 494 -6.21 2.00 28.72
N GLU A 495 -7.52 1.98 28.95
CA GLU A 495 -8.12 1.36 30.13
C GLU A 495 -7.97 -0.16 30.08
N GLY A 496 -7.50 -0.74 31.17
CA GLY A 496 -7.15 -2.15 31.29
C GLY A 496 -7.53 -2.75 32.66
N PRO A 497 -7.10 -4.00 32.93
CA PRO A 497 -6.38 -4.86 32.00
C PRO A 497 -7.31 -5.38 30.90
N LEU A 498 -6.74 -5.63 29.72
CA LEU A 498 -7.48 -6.27 28.62
C LEU A 498 -8.03 -7.63 29.10
N SER A 499 -9.35 -7.79 29.09
CA SER A 499 -10.04 -8.95 29.69
C SER A 499 -9.82 -10.26 28.91
N SER A 500 -9.39 -10.18 27.66
CA SER A 500 -9.11 -11.30 26.76
C SER A 500 -7.88 -11.02 25.89
N CYS A 501 -6.76 -11.70 26.15
CA CYS A 501 -5.59 -11.75 25.27
C CYS A 501 -5.10 -13.20 25.25
N SER A 502 -4.96 -13.79 24.05
CA SER A 502 -4.60 -15.18 23.83
C SER A 502 -3.12 -15.26 23.47
N VAL A 503 -2.26 -15.18 24.49
CA VAL A 503 -0.80 -15.28 24.31
C VAL A 503 -0.40 -16.59 23.62
N ASP A 504 -1.21 -17.65 23.79
CA ASP A 504 -0.97 -18.96 23.17
C ASP A 504 -1.02 -18.94 21.62
N SER A 505 -1.61 -17.92 21.00
CA SER A 505 -1.63 -17.73 19.54
C SER A 505 -0.51 -16.83 19.01
N TRP A 506 0.38 -16.34 19.88
CA TRP A 506 1.45 -15.44 19.47
C TRP A 506 2.62 -16.20 18.83
N TYR A 507 3.24 -15.57 17.84
CA TYR A 507 4.34 -16.17 17.07
C TYR A 507 5.33 -15.10 16.64
N VAL A 508 6.59 -15.49 16.48
CA VAL A 508 7.70 -14.61 16.08
C VAL A 508 7.91 -14.69 14.57
N VAL A 509 7.99 -13.53 13.91
CA VAL A 509 8.40 -13.38 12.51
C VAL A 509 9.77 -12.72 12.49
N ILE A 510 10.73 -13.36 11.84
CA ILE A 510 12.09 -12.85 11.64
C ILE A 510 12.26 -12.54 10.15
N GLY A 511 12.79 -11.37 9.83
CA GLY A 511 13.09 -10.95 8.46
C GLY A 511 14.36 -10.12 8.42
N ALA A 512 14.62 -9.46 7.30
CA ALA A 512 15.78 -8.58 7.16
C ALA A 512 15.65 -7.34 8.06
N ALA A 513 16.80 -6.82 8.51
CA ALA A 513 16.85 -5.54 9.23
C ALA A 513 16.14 -4.42 8.44
N LEU A 514 15.30 -3.64 9.11
CA LEU A 514 14.57 -2.55 8.47
C LEU A 514 15.55 -1.41 8.14
N PRO A 515 15.70 -1.01 6.86
CA PRO A 515 16.57 0.11 6.50
C PRO A 515 15.95 1.46 6.89
N ALA A 516 14.62 1.53 6.92
CA ALA A 516 13.83 2.68 7.36
C ALA A 516 12.37 2.26 7.60
N VAL A 517 11.64 3.02 8.41
CA VAL A 517 10.19 2.88 8.57
C VAL A 517 9.48 3.82 7.60
N ARG A 518 9.07 3.27 6.46
CA ARG A 518 8.41 4.01 5.37
C ARG A 518 6.90 3.89 5.37
N ASN A 519 6.36 2.97 6.17
CA ASN A 519 4.94 2.73 6.31
C ASN A 519 4.66 2.22 7.74
N SER A 520 3.49 2.58 8.26
CA SER A 520 3.04 2.10 9.56
C SER A 520 1.52 2.09 9.59
N PRO A 521 0.87 1.00 10.02
CA PRO A 521 -0.57 1.01 10.27
C PRO A 521 -0.94 1.86 11.49
N PHE A 522 0.05 2.32 12.27
CA PHE A 522 -0.13 2.97 13.57
C PHE A 522 0.02 4.50 13.53
N CYS A 523 0.06 5.12 12.34
CA CYS A 523 0.09 6.57 12.18
C CYS A 523 -0.51 7.02 10.83
N GLU A 524 -0.68 8.32 10.66
CA GLU A 524 -1.05 8.90 9.36
C GLU A 524 0.14 8.83 8.37
N GLY A 525 -0.10 8.26 7.18
CA GLY A 525 0.96 8.01 6.20
C GLY A 525 1.61 9.27 5.62
N GLU A 526 0.85 10.34 5.35
CA GLU A 526 1.39 11.62 4.87
C GLU A 526 2.29 12.28 5.92
N LEU A 527 1.91 12.21 7.19
CA LEU A 527 2.71 12.73 8.30
C LEU A 527 4.03 11.97 8.46
N LEU A 528 4.00 10.63 8.32
CA LEU A 528 5.22 9.81 8.30
C LEU A 528 6.11 10.11 7.09
N ASN A 529 5.53 10.37 5.91
CA ASN A 529 6.30 10.77 4.73
C ASN A 529 7.04 12.09 4.97
N HIS A 530 6.39 13.09 5.55
CA HIS A 530 7.05 14.35 5.91
C HIS A 530 8.20 14.15 6.89
N LEU A 531 8.04 13.29 7.90
CA LEU A 531 9.14 12.94 8.81
C LEU A 531 10.29 12.26 8.07
N ASN A 532 10.00 11.29 7.20
CA ASN A 532 11.02 10.58 6.43
C ASN A 532 11.78 11.51 5.46
N GLU A 533 11.09 12.45 4.82
CA GLU A 533 11.74 13.46 3.97
C GLU A 533 12.68 14.35 4.78
N ALA A 534 12.27 14.77 5.99
CA ALA A 534 13.12 15.54 6.87
C ALA A 534 14.33 14.71 7.36
N LEU A 535 14.12 13.44 7.72
CA LEU A 535 15.16 12.52 8.20
C LEU A 535 16.22 12.20 7.14
N ALA A 536 15.83 12.21 5.87
CA ALA A 536 16.76 12.00 4.75
C ALA A 536 17.68 13.20 4.49
N ASP A 537 17.38 14.37 5.07
CA ASP A 537 18.19 15.57 4.92
C ASP A 537 19.43 15.50 5.84
N ALA A 538 20.58 15.23 5.22
CA ALA A 538 21.87 15.11 5.92
C ALA A 538 22.35 16.41 6.59
N ALA A 539 21.71 17.55 6.32
CA ALA A 539 22.06 18.83 6.94
C ALA A 539 21.54 18.97 8.39
N VAL A 540 20.63 18.08 8.83
CA VAL A 540 20.01 18.15 10.16
C VAL A 540 20.72 17.21 11.12
N ASP A 541 21.35 17.77 12.17
CA ASP A 541 21.81 16.97 13.32
C ASP A 541 20.67 16.77 14.33
N TRP A 542 20.03 15.61 14.21
CA TRP A 542 18.91 15.19 15.06
C TRP A 542 19.26 14.99 16.53
N THR A 543 20.54 14.76 16.84
CA THR A 543 20.98 14.52 18.22
C THR A 543 21.14 15.82 19.01
N CYS A 544 21.20 16.96 18.32
CA CYS A 544 21.51 18.27 18.89
C CYS A 544 20.40 19.32 18.66
N LEU A 545 19.14 18.90 18.46
CA LEU A 545 18.04 19.85 18.22
C LEU A 545 17.78 20.74 19.45
N PRO A 546 17.81 22.07 19.32
CA PRO A 546 17.52 22.98 20.43
C PRO A 546 16.04 22.92 20.81
N PRO A 547 15.70 23.15 22.09
CA PRO A 547 14.31 23.18 22.52
C PRO A 547 13.59 24.45 22.03
N CYS A 548 12.32 24.32 21.66
CA CYS A 548 11.46 25.45 21.36
C CYS A 548 11.22 26.31 22.63
N GLY A 549 11.56 27.60 22.55
CA GLY A 549 11.41 28.55 23.67
C GLY A 549 9.97 28.97 23.98
N SER A 550 9.03 28.71 23.05
CA SER A 550 7.62 29.10 23.17
C SER A 550 6.69 27.94 23.58
N CYS A 551 7.18 26.70 23.54
CA CYS A 551 6.41 25.53 23.95
C CYS A 551 6.37 25.40 25.48
N HIS A 552 5.18 25.13 26.01
CA HIS A 552 5.03 24.81 27.43
C HIS A 552 5.54 23.41 27.72
N VAL A 553 5.77 23.15 29.00
CA VAL A 553 6.73 22.15 29.44
C VAL A 553 5.99 21.19 30.31
N THR A 554 5.88 19.94 29.88
CA THR A 554 5.31 18.89 30.72
C THR A 554 6.09 18.81 32.04
N CYS A 555 5.47 19.30 33.12
CA CYS A 555 6.07 19.28 34.44
C CYS A 555 6.17 17.83 34.92
N THR A 556 7.37 17.39 35.30
CA THR A 556 7.61 16.06 35.88
C THR A 556 6.73 15.80 37.11
N ALA A 557 6.37 16.85 37.86
CA ALA A 557 5.42 16.75 38.97
C ALA A 557 3.98 16.43 38.52
N SER A 558 3.56 16.86 37.33
CA SER A 558 2.26 16.51 36.74
C SER A 558 2.20 15.04 36.35
N VAL A 559 3.24 14.53 35.67
CA VAL A 559 3.38 13.10 35.30
C VAL A 559 3.36 12.21 36.53
N LEU A 560 4.10 12.59 37.57
CA LEU A 560 4.15 11.83 38.81
C LEU A 560 2.86 11.94 39.64
N SER A 561 2.12 13.04 39.53
CA SER A 561 0.78 13.17 40.14
C SER A 561 -0.23 12.25 39.47
N GLU A 562 -0.17 12.08 38.15
CA GLU A 562 -0.99 11.11 37.41
C GLU A 562 -0.68 9.66 37.85
N ALA A 563 0.61 9.31 37.94
CA ALA A 563 1.06 8.01 38.44
C ALA A 563 0.62 7.76 39.90
N ALA A 564 0.55 8.80 40.73
CA ALA A 564 0.13 8.71 42.13
C ALA A 564 -1.41 8.66 42.31
N GLY A 565 -2.17 9.44 41.54
CA GLY A 565 -3.63 9.61 41.68
C GLY A 565 -4.44 8.38 41.29
N SER A 566 -4.04 7.67 40.24
CA SER A 566 -4.75 6.48 39.73
C SER A 566 -4.38 5.18 40.46
N CYS A 567 -3.47 5.26 41.44
CA CYS A 567 -3.12 4.17 42.34
C CYS A 567 -4.08 4.02 43.53
N ALA A 568 -5.11 4.86 43.71
CA ALA A 568 -6.01 4.79 44.86
C ALA A 568 -6.99 3.60 44.75
N LEU A 569 -6.98 2.70 45.74
CA LEU A 569 -7.93 1.59 45.86
C LEU A 569 -9.37 2.09 46.16
N PRO A 570 -10.41 1.30 45.86
CA PRO A 570 -11.75 1.56 46.38
C PRO A 570 -11.70 1.64 47.91
N ALA A 571 -12.33 2.66 48.48
CA ALA A 571 -12.30 2.97 49.91
C ALA A 571 -12.58 1.72 50.77
N GLY A 572 -11.57 1.20 51.47
CA GLY A 572 -11.75 0.04 52.35
C GLY A 572 -10.51 -0.60 52.99
N SER A 573 -9.27 -0.38 52.51
CA SER A 573 -8.07 -1.01 53.11
C SER A 573 -7.19 -0.02 53.87
N VAL A 574 -7.11 -0.19 55.20
CA VAL A 574 -6.47 0.71 56.18
C VAL A 574 -4.95 0.47 56.32
N LYS A 575 -4.20 0.36 55.22
CA LYS A 575 -2.73 0.42 55.26
C LYS A 575 -2.20 1.34 54.16
N LYS A 576 -1.58 2.46 54.57
CA LYS A 576 -0.75 3.30 53.70
C LYS A 576 0.56 2.57 53.41
N GLU A 577 0.54 1.63 52.48
CA GLU A 577 1.78 1.08 51.91
C GLU A 577 2.34 2.11 50.93
N LYS A 578 3.62 2.48 51.10
CA LYS A 578 4.34 3.31 50.14
C LYS A 578 4.37 2.57 48.80
N LYS A 579 3.86 3.19 47.74
CA LYS A 579 3.81 2.57 46.41
C LYS A 579 5.05 2.93 45.62
N GLN A 580 5.66 1.94 44.96
CA GLN A 580 6.83 2.17 44.14
C GLN A 580 6.43 2.61 42.71
N CYS A 581 7.25 3.48 42.12
CA CYS A 581 7.19 3.83 40.71
C CYS A 581 8.58 3.56 40.10
N LEU A 582 8.63 2.66 39.12
CA LEU A 582 9.86 2.38 38.37
C LEU A 582 9.99 3.39 37.23
N VAL A 583 11.12 4.09 37.16
CA VAL A 583 11.35 5.16 36.19
C VAL A 583 12.63 4.88 35.43
N PHE A 584 12.53 4.78 34.10
CA PHE A 584 13.67 4.72 33.20
C PHE A 584 14.00 6.15 32.75
N GLY A 585 15.15 6.67 33.18
CA GLY A 585 15.56 8.05 32.91
C GLY A 585 16.72 8.51 33.80
N SER A 586 17.27 9.68 33.48
CA SER A 586 18.43 10.23 34.20
C SER A 586 18.07 10.82 35.57
N ASP A 587 18.98 10.67 36.53
CA ASP A 587 18.83 11.20 37.89
C ASP A 587 18.74 12.73 37.92
N SER A 588 19.35 13.41 36.95
CA SER A 588 19.27 14.87 36.77
C SER A 588 17.86 15.38 36.46
N VAL A 589 17.01 14.56 35.83
CA VAL A 589 15.65 14.96 35.43
C VAL A 589 14.63 14.61 36.51
N TRP A 590 14.77 13.45 37.14
CA TRP A 590 13.77 12.91 38.07
C TRP A 590 14.13 13.04 39.55
N GLY A 591 15.42 13.18 39.88
CA GLY A 591 15.91 13.23 41.26
C GLY A 591 15.44 14.47 42.03
N THR A 592 15.19 15.60 41.36
CA THR A 592 14.72 16.85 41.98
C THR A 592 13.26 16.78 42.46
N CYS A 593 12.45 15.87 41.89
CA CYS A 593 11.02 15.71 42.24
C CYS A 593 10.77 14.69 43.36
N GLN A 594 11.81 13.98 43.81
CA GLN A 594 11.71 12.93 44.83
C GLN A 594 11.23 13.44 46.19
N SER A 595 11.36 14.76 46.44
CA SER A 595 10.94 15.43 47.67
C SER A 595 9.53 16.03 47.63
N GLN A 596 8.87 16.06 46.47
CA GLN A 596 7.63 16.84 46.25
C GLN A 596 6.33 16.01 46.25
N ILE A 597 6.40 14.67 46.28
CA ILE A 597 5.24 13.81 45.97
C ILE A 597 5.05 12.71 47.02
N GLY A 598 4.33 13.06 48.09
CA GLY A 598 3.64 12.16 49.04
C GLY A 598 4.21 10.75 49.27
N ASP A 599 3.34 9.74 49.06
CA ASP A 599 3.55 8.32 49.42
C ASP A 599 4.23 7.48 48.30
N LEU A 600 4.79 8.10 47.25
CA LEU A 600 5.37 7.43 46.06
C LEU A 600 6.91 7.32 46.16
N VAL A 601 7.47 6.12 45.99
CA VAL A 601 8.93 5.88 46.01
C VAL A 601 9.45 5.64 44.61
N LEU A 602 10.34 6.51 44.12
CA LEU A 602 10.94 6.38 42.78
C LEU A 602 12.14 5.43 42.79
N LYS A 603 12.15 4.47 41.87
CA LYS A 603 13.30 3.61 41.58
C LYS A 603 13.82 3.93 40.18
N LEU A 604 15.01 4.52 40.09
CA LEU A 604 15.60 4.96 38.82
C LEU A 604 16.44 3.87 38.16
N ARG A 605 16.37 3.81 36.83
CA ARG A 605 17.15 2.95 35.95
C ARG A 605 17.57 3.69 34.68
N SER A 606 18.65 3.19 34.07
CA SER A 606 19.14 3.70 32.79
C SER A 606 18.09 3.51 31.71
N GLU A 607 17.81 4.57 30.96
CA GLU A 607 16.96 4.52 29.77
C GLU A 607 17.59 3.68 28.65
N PRO A 608 16.78 3.18 27.70
CA PRO A 608 17.31 2.60 26.47
C PRO A 608 18.26 3.59 25.79
N SER A 609 19.44 3.10 25.39
CA SER A 609 20.37 3.91 24.61
C SER A 609 19.89 4.01 23.17
N PHE A 610 20.22 5.11 22.52
CA PHE A 610 19.73 5.38 21.17
C PHE A 610 20.88 5.33 20.18
N PRO A 611 20.79 4.50 19.12
CA PRO A 611 21.79 4.48 18.07
C PRO A 611 21.88 5.85 17.38
N GLN A 612 23.10 6.34 17.15
CA GLN A 612 23.32 7.56 16.38
C GLN A 612 22.98 7.31 14.90
N GLY A 613 22.13 8.17 14.31
CA GLY A 613 21.89 8.21 12.86
C GLY A 613 20.63 7.50 12.31
N LEU A 614 19.95 6.64 13.09
CA LEU A 614 18.69 6.00 12.70
C LEU A 614 17.59 6.28 13.74
N LEU A 615 16.58 7.05 13.35
CA LEU A 615 15.56 7.60 14.27
C LEU A 615 14.21 6.91 14.15
N HIS A 616 14.23 5.58 14.05
CA HIS A 616 13.02 4.77 14.11
C HIS A 616 13.11 3.69 15.19
N ASP A 617 11.96 3.31 15.74
CA ASP A 617 11.81 2.30 16.80
C ASP A 617 12.00 0.85 16.32
N GLY A 618 12.44 0.68 15.07
CA GLY A 618 12.67 -0.61 14.41
C GLY A 618 14.11 -1.08 14.37
N GLU A 619 15.02 -0.33 15.00
CA GLU A 619 16.44 -0.70 15.05
C GLU A 619 16.65 -1.86 16.05
N PRO A 620 17.37 -2.94 15.67
CA PRO A 620 17.49 -4.16 16.48
C PRO A 620 18.04 -3.98 17.90
N LEU A 621 19.05 -3.13 18.11
CA LEU A 621 19.61 -2.86 19.45
C LEU A 621 18.59 -2.14 20.34
N TYR A 622 17.87 -1.16 19.79
CA TYR A 622 16.78 -0.48 20.49
C TYR A 622 15.65 -1.45 20.86
N GLN A 623 15.26 -2.36 19.95
CA GLN A 623 14.26 -3.40 20.25
C GLN A 623 14.69 -4.28 21.42
N GLN A 624 15.95 -4.71 21.45
CA GLN A 624 16.51 -5.51 22.53
C GLN A 624 16.42 -4.76 23.87
N GLN A 625 16.90 -3.52 23.90
CA GLN A 625 16.93 -2.70 25.12
C GLN A 625 15.53 -2.39 25.64
N LEU A 626 14.58 -2.11 24.75
CA LEU A 626 13.18 -1.89 25.12
C LEU A 626 12.56 -3.15 25.74
N LEU A 627 12.78 -4.32 25.13
CA LEU A 627 12.32 -5.60 25.68
C LEU A 627 12.95 -5.90 27.04
N ASP A 628 14.25 -5.66 27.21
CA ASP A 628 14.94 -5.83 28.50
C ASP A 628 14.33 -4.94 29.59
N CYS A 629 14.03 -3.67 29.27
CA CYS A 629 13.35 -2.74 30.18
C CYS A 629 11.97 -3.27 30.60
N VAL A 630 11.18 -3.77 29.65
CA VAL A 630 9.84 -4.30 29.90
C VAL A 630 9.93 -5.57 30.76
N ILE A 631 10.75 -6.55 30.37
CA ILE A 631 10.92 -7.81 31.11
C ILE A 631 11.36 -7.54 32.55
N TYR A 632 12.36 -6.68 32.73
CA TYR A 632 12.81 -6.29 34.07
C TYR A 632 11.68 -5.62 34.88
N SER A 633 10.91 -4.72 34.26
CA SER A 633 9.79 -4.06 34.93
C SER A 633 8.74 -5.07 35.40
N LEU A 634 8.35 -6.00 34.53
CA LEU A 634 7.36 -7.04 34.81
C LEU A 634 7.83 -8.03 35.89
N GLN A 635 9.13 -8.21 36.07
CA GLN A 635 9.71 -9.06 37.13
C GLN A 635 9.81 -8.34 38.48
N MET A 636 10.04 -7.02 38.48
CA MET A 636 10.38 -6.27 39.69
C MET A 636 9.21 -5.55 40.34
N LEU A 637 8.15 -5.25 39.59
CA LEU A 637 6.99 -4.51 40.10
C LEU A 637 6.09 -5.40 40.96
N SER A 638 5.54 -4.81 42.01
CA SER A 638 4.51 -5.41 42.87
C SER A 638 3.11 -4.97 42.44
N SER A 639 2.08 -5.68 42.89
CA SER A 639 0.69 -5.41 42.52
C SER A 639 0.29 -3.96 42.83
N GLY A 640 -0.19 -3.24 41.82
CA GLY A 640 -0.69 -1.88 41.95
C GLY A 640 0.39 -0.78 41.88
N GLU A 641 1.63 -1.11 41.53
CA GLU A 641 2.72 -0.17 41.27
C GLU A 641 2.66 0.42 39.85
N ALA A 642 3.49 1.44 39.58
CA ALA A 642 3.53 2.17 38.32
C ALA A 642 4.89 2.07 37.61
N LEU A 643 4.88 2.27 36.29
CA LEU A 643 6.04 2.28 35.41
C LEU A 643 6.01 3.53 34.52
N LEU A 644 7.13 4.26 34.49
CA LEU A 644 7.41 5.32 33.52
C LEU A 644 8.49 4.83 32.55
N LEU A 645 8.12 4.63 31.29
CA LEU A 645 8.99 4.06 30.26
C LEU A 645 9.11 5.01 29.05
N PRO A 646 10.29 5.58 28.78
CA PRO A 646 10.51 6.37 27.58
C PRO A 646 10.57 5.46 26.35
N VAL A 647 9.95 5.90 25.26
CA VAL A 647 9.93 5.25 23.96
C VAL A 647 10.22 6.26 22.86
N LEU A 648 10.89 5.81 21.78
CA LEU A 648 11.19 6.64 20.62
C LEU A 648 9.93 6.93 19.77
N SER A 649 9.12 5.90 19.56
CA SER A 649 7.83 5.90 18.86
C SER A 649 7.21 4.51 19.01
N ALA A 650 6.03 4.28 18.44
CA ALA A 650 5.49 2.93 18.22
C ALA A 650 5.03 2.79 16.77
N LEU A 651 5.93 3.06 15.82
CA LEU A 651 5.64 2.97 14.38
C LEU A 651 5.79 1.53 13.87
N THR A 652 6.54 0.70 14.58
CA THR A 652 6.77 -0.70 14.21
C THR A 652 5.85 -1.65 14.97
N ARG A 653 5.57 -2.82 14.38
CA ARG A 653 4.77 -3.88 15.00
C ARG A 653 5.40 -4.40 16.29
N VAL A 654 6.72 -4.43 16.38
CA VAL A 654 7.44 -4.83 17.61
C VAL A 654 7.13 -3.86 18.75
N THR A 655 7.27 -2.55 18.53
CA THR A 655 7.01 -1.58 19.60
C THR A 655 5.52 -1.43 19.91
N ALA A 656 4.64 -1.51 18.90
CA ALA A 656 3.19 -1.58 19.10
C ALA A 656 2.80 -2.81 19.97
N ALA A 657 3.43 -3.96 19.73
CA ALA A 657 3.25 -5.16 20.53
C ALA A 657 3.77 -5.01 21.96
N VAL A 658 4.85 -4.26 22.18
CA VAL A 658 5.31 -3.88 23.53
C VAL A 658 4.24 -3.05 24.25
N VAL A 659 3.64 -2.05 23.58
CA VAL A 659 2.55 -1.25 24.16
C VAL A 659 1.34 -2.14 24.51
N LEU A 660 0.97 -3.10 23.66
CA LEU A 660 -0.08 -4.07 23.99
C LEU A 660 0.28 -4.93 25.22
N CYS A 661 1.52 -5.40 25.33
CA CYS A 661 1.96 -6.17 26.50
C CYS A 661 1.82 -5.36 27.79
N LEU A 662 2.14 -4.05 27.76
CA LEU A 662 1.93 -3.14 28.87
C LEU A 662 0.44 -2.96 29.16
N HIS A 663 -0.40 -2.79 28.13
CA HIS A 663 -1.86 -2.68 28.31
C HIS A 663 -2.47 -3.94 28.96
N VAL A 664 -1.95 -5.13 28.66
CA VAL A 664 -2.35 -6.39 29.33
C VAL A 664 -1.90 -6.43 30.79
N CYS A 665 -0.75 -5.83 31.12
CA CYS A 665 -0.12 -5.93 32.44
C CYS A 665 -0.51 -4.82 33.43
N PHE A 666 -1.15 -3.74 32.98
CA PHE A 666 -1.46 -2.57 33.80
C PHE A 666 -2.97 -2.24 33.77
N CYS A 667 -3.44 -1.51 34.78
CA CYS A 667 -4.83 -1.01 34.83
C CYS A 667 -5.06 0.11 33.82
N SER A 668 -4.04 0.92 33.56
CA SER A 668 -4.11 1.93 32.51
C SER A 668 -2.73 2.17 31.92
N VAL A 669 -2.72 2.53 30.63
CA VAL A 669 -1.53 3.04 29.93
C VAL A 669 -1.90 4.34 29.25
N SER A 670 -1.25 5.43 29.65
CA SER A 670 -1.32 6.74 29.00
C SER A 670 0.07 7.11 28.44
N PHE A 671 0.16 8.21 27.70
CA PHE A 671 1.45 8.73 27.25
C PHE A 671 1.54 10.24 27.46
N LYS A 672 2.76 10.71 27.62
CA LYS A 672 3.14 12.13 27.67
C LYS A 672 4.29 12.35 26.70
N CYS A 673 4.36 13.50 26.04
CA CYS A 673 5.46 13.80 25.12
C CYS A 673 6.36 14.86 25.78
N PRO A 674 7.34 14.46 26.63
CA PRO A 674 8.17 15.40 27.36
C PRO A 674 8.99 16.30 26.42
N ARG A 675 9.44 17.46 26.93
CA ARG A 675 10.30 18.41 26.18
C ARG A 675 11.37 17.68 25.34
N PRO A 676 11.72 18.21 24.16
CA PRO A 676 12.72 17.60 23.30
C PRO A 676 14.14 17.81 23.86
N SER A 677 14.72 16.75 24.41
CA SER A 677 16.08 16.36 24.03
C SER A 677 15.90 15.40 22.87
N GLY A 678 16.48 15.65 21.69
CA GLY A 678 16.11 15.14 20.35
C GLY A 678 15.98 13.62 20.11
N VAL A 679 15.89 12.80 21.15
CA VAL A 679 15.99 11.35 21.12
C VAL A 679 14.78 10.63 21.72
N VAL A 680 14.14 11.15 22.78
CA VAL A 680 12.92 10.53 23.36
C VAL A 680 11.68 11.06 22.64
N GLY A 681 10.80 10.17 22.18
CA GLY A 681 9.54 10.55 21.52
C GLY A 681 8.38 10.73 22.50
N ALA A 682 8.10 9.70 23.31
CA ALA A 682 7.05 9.72 24.32
C ALA A 682 7.49 9.02 25.61
N LEU A 683 6.84 9.35 26.71
CA LEU A 683 6.93 8.70 28.01
C LEU A 683 5.61 7.96 28.25
N LEU A 684 5.66 6.63 28.26
CA LEU A 684 4.52 5.81 28.63
C LEU A 684 4.35 5.84 30.15
N VAL A 685 3.13 6.12 30.60
CA VAL A 685 2.72 6.16 32.00
C VAL A 685 1.81 4.96 32.24
N CYS A 686 2.36 3.90 32.82
CA CYS A 686 1.65 2.65 33.07
C CYS A 686 1.30 2.55 34.56
N VAL A 687 0.02 2.45 34.90
CA VAL A 687 -0.45 2.50 36.29
C VAL A 687 -1.19 1.22 36.68
N GLY A 688 -0.94 0.73 37.89
CA GLY A 688 -1.69 -0.37 38.49
C GLY A 688 -1.25 -1.75 37.98
N PHE A 689 0.02 -2.08 38.16
CA PHE A 689 0.60 -3.36 37.72
C PHE A 689 -0.18 -4.59 38.21
N ARG A 690 -0.35 -5.59 37.32
CA ARG A 690 -1.08 -6.84 37.55
C ARG A 690 -0.15 -8.07 37.39
N PRO A 691 0.46 -8.57 38.48
CA PRO A 691 1.45 -9.66 38.41
C PRO A 691 0.95 -10.94 37.74
N LYS A 692 -0.34 -11.31 37.93
CA LYS A 692 -0.91 -12.51 37.31
C LYS A 692 -0.96 -12.44 35.79
N ALA A 693 -1.21 -11.26 35.22
CA ALA A 693 -1.23 -11.07 33.77
C ALA A 693 0.20 -11.12 33.22
N ALA A 694 1.13 -10.43 33.88
CA ALA A 694 2.55 -10.42 33.53
C ALA A 694 3.20 -11.80 33.60
N ALA A 695 2.87 -12.61 34.61
CA ALA A 695 3.40 -13.97 34.76
C ALA A 695 3.10 -14.89 33.56
N ARG A 696 2.01 -14.64 32.83
CA ARG A 696 1.67 -15.38 31.60
C ARG A 696 2.50 -14.92 30.39
N LEU A 697 2.84 -13.63 30.33
CA LEU A 697 3.59 -13.03 29.22
C LEU A 697 5.10 -13.20 29.34
N LEU A 698 5.63 -13.20 30.58
CA LEU A 698 7.06 -13.22 30.85
C LEU A 698 7.83 -14.35 30.14
N PRO A 699 7.37 -15.62 30.11
CA PRO A 699 8.07 -16.68 29.39
C PRO A 699 8.20 -16.36 27.89
N PHE A 700 7.10 -15.96 27.26
CA PHE A 700 7.07 -15.62 25.83
C PHE A 700 7.95 -14.41 25.52
N LEU A 701 7.85 -13.33 26.30
CA LEU A 701 8.70 -12.15 26.12
C LEU A 701 10.19 -12.47 26.27
N THR A 702 10.54 -13.37 27.18
CA THR A 702 11.93 -13.85 27.36
C THR A 702 12.41 -14.61 26.13
N ASP A 703 11.53 -15.40 25.50
CA ASP A 703 11.86 -16.12 24.25
C ASP A 703 11.99 -15.16 23.05
N VAL A 704 11.16 -14.12 22.98
CA VAL A 704 11.29 -13.05 21.98
C VAL A 704 12.61 -12.29 22.15
N GLN A 705 12.95 -11.90 23.38
CA GLN A 705 14.21 -11.22 23.70
C GLN A 705 15.42 -12.08 23.31
N ARG A 706 15.35 -13.39 23.54
CA ARG A 706 16.40 -14.33 23.10
C ARG A 706 16.53 -14.34 21.58
N SER A 707 15.40 -14.35 20.88
CA SER A 707 15.36 -14.32 19.40
C SER A 707 15.97 -13.03 18.83
N VAL A 708 15.68 -11.87 19.45
CA VAL A 708 16.32 -10.59 19.09
C VAL A 708 17.83 -10.65 19.33
N SER A 709 18.23 -11.14 20.51
CA SER A 709 19.65 -11.25 20.89
C SER A 709 20.44 -12.18 19.97
N ASP A 710 19.85 -13.30 19.57
CA ASP A 710 20.48 -14.26 18.66
C ASP A 710 20.60 -13.70 17.24
N SER A 711 19.62 -12.93 16.80
CA SER A 711 19.65 -12.24 15.49
C SER A 711 20.75 -11.18 15.43
N LEU A 712 20.92 -10.38 16.49
CA LEU A 712 22.01 -9.42 16.64
C LEU A 712 23.40 -10.09 16.61
N LYS A 713 23.60 -11.20 17.34
CA LYS A 713 24.86 -11.94 17.33
C LYS A 713 25.19 -12.52 15.96
N GLN A 714 24.19 -12.99 15.21
CA GLN A 714 24.37 -13.47 13.86
C GLN A 714 24.80 -12.34 12.92
N ASP A 715 24.25 -11.14 13.06
CA ASP A 715 24.63 -9.97 12.27
C ASP A 715 26.07 -9.52 12.56
N GLU A 716 26.49 -9.50 13.83
CA GLU A 716 27.89 -9.22 14.20
C GLU A 716 28.88 -10.24 13.63
N ALA A 717 28.45 -11.50 13.46
CA ALA A 717 29.25 -12.54 12.84
C ALA A 717 29.29 -12.42 11.30
N LEU A 718 28.15 -12.07 10.68
CA LEU A 718 27.98 -11.99 9.22
C LEU A 718 28.57 -10.70 8.64
N SER A 719 28.45 -9.56 9.33
CA SER A 719 29.04 -8.27 8.97
C SER A 719 30.56 -8.31 8.82
N LYS A 720 31.23 -9.28 9.44
CA LYS A 720 32.67 -9.56 9.23
C LYS A 720 32.99 -10.31 7.93
N SER A 721 31.98 -10.82 7.22
CA SER A 721 32.15 -11.72 6.06
C SER A 721 31.43 -11.26 4.78
N ARG A 722 30.28 -10.57 4.85
CA ARG A 722 29.59 -9.93 3.72
C ARG A 722 28.71 -8.76 4.19
N PRO A 723 28.68 -7.62 3.46
CA PRO A 723 27.71 -6.55 3.72
C PRO A 723 26.36 -6.94 3.10
N GLY A 724 25.39 -7.32 3.95
CA GLY A 724 24.08 -7.77 3.48
C GLY A 724 23.20 -8.34 4.60
N GLY A 725 22.69 -7.44 5.45
CA GLY A 725 21.47 -7.55 6.27
C GLY A 725 21.39 -8.68 7.29
N GLY A 726 21.68 -8.37 8.56
CA GLY A 726 21.30 -9.21 9.70
C GLY A 726 19.79 -9.46 9.77
N GLY A 727 19.43 -10.59 10.38
CA GLY A 727 18.04 -10.85 10.74
C GLY A 727 17.58 -9.91 11.86
N GLN A 728 16.30 -9.58 11.90
CA GLN A 728 15.66 -8.93 13.04
C GLN A 728 14.25 -9.48 13.26
N VAL A 729 13.73 -9.34 14.48
CA VAL A 729 12.33 -9.62 14.76
C VAL A 729 11.47 -8.50 14.15
N LEU A 730 10.53 -8.87 13.29
CA LEU A 730 9.59 -7.94 12.66
C LEU A 730 8.23 -7.93 13.37
N GLN A 731 7.86 -9.02 14.02
CA GLN A 731 6.57 -9.17 14.67
C GLN A 731 6.66 -10.28 15.73
N PHE A 732 5.99 -10.10 16.87
CA PHE A 732 5.79 -11.17 17.86
C PHE A 732 4.35 -11.28 18.37
N VAL A 733 3.45 -10.41 17.90
CA VAL A 733 2.01 -10.43 18.17
C VAL A 733 1.28 -10.43 16.83
N PRO A 734 0.24 -11.26 16.64
CA PRO A 734 -0.57 -11.28 15.42
C PRO A 734 -1.19 -9.91 15.11
N MET A 735 -1.26 -9.53 13.83
CA MET A 735 -1.86 -8.25 13.43
C MET A 735 -3.32 -8.12 13.85
N GLU A 736 -4.06 -9.23 13.92
CA GLU A 736 -5.45 -9.27 14.39
C GLU A 736 -5.60 -8.72 15.82
N GLU A 737 -4.60 -8.91 16.69
CA GLU A 737 -4.59 -8.35 18.04
C GLU A 737 -4.13 -6.88 18.06
N LEU A 738 -3.14 -6.54 17.22
CA LEU A 738 -2.63 -5.17 17.08
C LEU A 738 -3.65 -4.20 16.47
N LEU A 739 -4.54 -4.70 15.61
CA LEU A 739 -5.62 -3.93 14.97
C LEU A 739 -6.87 -3.75 15.86
N SER A 740 -6.79 -4.10 17.14
CA SER A 740 -7.89 -3.91 18.08
C SER A 740 -8.17 -2.41 18.33
N GLY A 741 -9.46 -2.05 18.41
CA GLY A 741 -9.88 -0.65 18.27
C GLY A 741 -9.29 0.33 19.28
N GLY A 742 -9.19 -0.05 20.57
CA GLY A 742 -8.64 0.83 21.61
C GLY A 742 -7.14 1.08 21.45
N LEU A 743 -6.38 0.02 21.14
CA LEU A 743 -4.93 0.12 20.91
C LEU A 743 -4.61 0.98 19.68
N MET A 744 -5.33 0.78 18.57
CA MET A 744 -5.10 1.52 17.33
C MET A 744 -5.29 3.03 17.50
N GLU A 745 -6.34 3.46 18.21
CA GLU A 745 -6.58 4.87 18.49
C GLU A 745 -5.46 5.47 19.34
N PHE A 746 -5.05 4.77 20.40
CA PHE A 746 -3.93 5.18 21.24
C PHE A 746 -2.62 5.34 20.47
N LEU A 747 -2.26 4.34 19.66
CA LEU A 747 -1.01 4.37 18.88
C LEU A 747 -1.04 5.47 17.82
N TRP A 748 -2.18 5.68 17.15
CA TRP A 748 -2.35 6.76 16.18
C TRP A 748 -2.17 8.14 16.82
N THR A 749 -2.81 8.40 17.96
CA THR A 749 -2.68 9.68 18.68
C THR A 749 -1.25 9.89 19.14
N MET A 750 -0.64 8.88 19.78
CA MET A 750 0.73 8.95 20.27
C MET A 750 1.73 9.22 19.15
N ASN A 751 1.71 8.42 18.09
CA ASN A 751 2.65 8.58 16.99
C ASN A 751 2.45 9.92 16.26
N SER A 752 1.21 10.38 16.11
CA SER A 752 0.93 11.68 15.49
C SER A 752 1.52 12.83 16.29
N GLU A 753 1.38 12.84 17.62
CA GLU A 753 2.01 13.85 18.48
C GLU A 753 3.54 13.76 18.47
N ILE A 754 4.11 12.56 18.50
CA ILE A 754 5.58 12.37 18.38
C ILE A 754 6.10 12.95 17.07
N ILE A 755 5.48 12.61 15.94
CA ILE A 755 5.91 13.10 14.63
C ILE A 755 5.74 14.62 14.54
N ARG A 756 4.60 15.14 15.02
CA ARG A 756 4.33 16.58 15.06
C ARG A 756 5.42 17.33 15.83
N GLN A 757 5.77 16.90 17.03
CA GLN A 757 6.80 17.54 17.84
C GLN A 757 8.16 17.53 17.15
N LYS A 758 8.55 16.39 16.55
CA LYS A 758 9.80 16.29 15.78
C LYS A 758 9.82 17.27 14.61
N LEU A 759 8.75 17.31 13.81
CA LEU A 759 8.64 18.24 12.68
C LEU A 759 8.58 19.72 13.11
N HIS A 760 7.91 20.03 14.22
CA HIS A 760 7.82 21.40 14.76
C HIS A 760 9.20 22.00 15.02
N LEU A 761 10.08 21.21 15.67
CA LEU A 761 11.43 21.65 16.02
C LEU A 761 12.30 21.92 14.79
N LEU A 762 12.13 21.11 13.74
CA LEU A 762 12.86 21.29 12.48
C LEU A 762 12.41 22.51 11.69
N MET A 763 11.16 22.93 11.89
CA MET A 763 10.60 24.11 11.23
C MET A 763 10.94 25.42 11.95
N GLU A 764 11.53 25.37 13.15
CA GLU A 764 11.85 26.60 13.89
C GLU A 764 12.97 27.41 13.22
N PRO A 765 12.84 28.74 13.11
CA PRO A 765 13.79 29.61 12.42
C PRO A 765 15.23 29.54 12.94
N GLN A 766 15.44 29.15 14.20
CA GLN A 766 16.75 29.17 14.85
C GLN A 766 17.78 28.21 14.21
N LEU A 767 17.33 27.20 13.45
CA LEU A 767 18.20 26.29 12.72
C LEU A 767 18.56 26.80 11.30
N GLN A 768 17.77 27.71 10.72
CA GLN A 768 17.98 28.21 9.35
C GLN A 768 18.95 29.40 9.26
N ASP A 769 19.24 30.10 10.38
CA ASP A 769 20.15 31.25 10.43
C ASP A 769 21.64 30.91 10.67
N SER A 770 22.01 29.62 10.67
CA SER A 770 23.41 29.21 10.75
C SER A 770 24.07 29.12 9.36
N GLU A 771 24.16 30.27 8.67
CA GLU A 771 25.14 30.41 7.57
C GLU A 771 26.57 30.22 8.12
N PRO A 772 27.48 29.58 7.36
CA PRO A 772 28.88 29.48 7.76
C PRO A 772 29.51 30.88 7.80
N SER A 773 30.03 31.23 8.97
CA SER A 773 30.76 32.47 9.22
C SER A 773 31.79 32.75 8.12
N VAL A 774 31.66 33.94 7.53
CA VAL A 774 32.60 34.58 6.61
C VAL A 774 34.04 34.47 7.15
N LEU A 775 34.85 33.60 6.53
CA LEU A 775 36.30 33.64 6.58
C LEU A 775 36.87 33.49 5.16
N SER A 776 37.12 34.65 4.55
CA SER A 776 38.13 34.94 3.52
C SER A 776 38.54 33.80 2.56
N LYS A 777 38.00 33.81 1.35
CA LYS A 777 38.78 33.48 0.15
C LYS A 777 38.59 34.55 -0.93
N THR A 778 39.60 35.40 -0.99
CA THR A 778 39.92 36.34 -2.04
C THR A 778 39.97 35.64 -3.40
N SER A 779 39.25 36.22 -4.38
CA SER A 779 39.66 36.41 -5.77
C SER A 779 40.36 35.27 -6.50
N GLN A 780 39.60 34.48 -7.27
CA GLN A 780 40.01 34.06 -8.62
C GLN A 780 38.78 33.69 -9.48
N LYS A 781 38.21 34.70 -10.14
CA LYS A 781 37.32 34.52 -11.30
C LYS A 781 38.18 34.03 -12.49
N ARG A 782 37.92 32.82 -13.00
CA ARG A 782 38.16 32.50 -14.42
C ARG A 782 36.81 32.31 -15.12
N ARG A 783 36.66 33.11 -16.17
CA ARG A 783 35.59 33.17 -17.16
C ARG A 783 35.34 31.82 -17.81
N PHE A 784 34.08 31.53 -18.15
CA PHE A 784 33.65 31.22 -19.52
C PHE A 784 32.15 31.48 -19.63
N ASN A 785 31.76 32.51 -20.38
CA ASN A 785 30.53 32.45 -21.16
C ASN A 785 30.64 33.33 -22.41
N LEU A 786 29.97 32.81 -23.44
CA LEU A 786 29.98 33.21 -24.83
C LEU A 786 29.72 34.70 -25.07
N ALA A 787 30.44 35.26 -26.04
CA ALA A 787 30.19 36.59 -26.59
C ALA A 787 29.51 36.46 -27.95
N ILE A 788 28.32 37.04 -28.08
CA ILE A 788 27.76 37.52 -29.34
C ILE A 788 27.43 39.00 -29.10
N SER A 789 28.13 39.90 -29.76
CA SER A 789 27.78 41.33 -29.84
C SER A 789 27.69 41.78 -31.29
N SER A 790 26.54 42.34 -31.65
CA SER A 790 26.41 43.39 -32.66
C SER A 790 27.13 44.65 -32.17
N ASP A 791 27.94 45.34 -32.97
CA ASP A 791 27.52 46.26 -34.02
C ASP A 791 28.74 47.01 -34.63
N ARG A 792 28.50 47.60 -35.80
CA ARG A 792 29.36 48.29 -36.78
C ARG A 792 30.50 49.19 -36.23
N SER A 793 31.67 49.15 -36.89
CA SER A 793 32.04 50.10 -37.97
C SER A 793 33.53 50.06 -38.35
N HIS A 794 33.77 50.26 -39.65
CA HIS A 794 35.00 50.68 -40.34
C HIS A 794 36.30 49.85 -40.28
N GLY A 795 36.75 49.47 -41.49
CA GLY A 795 38.16 49.67 -41.87
C GLY A 795 38.87 48.48 -42.52
N SER A 796 38.87 48.48 -43.85
CA SER A 796 40.08 48.29 -44.67
C SER A 796 40.82 46.94 -44.66
N LEU A 797 40.63 46.22 -45.77
CA LEU A 797 41.64 45.65 -46.68
C LEU A 797 42.51 44.45 -46.24
N ASN A 798 42.38 43.44 -47.11
CA ASN A 798 43.43 42.61 -47.73
C ASN A 798 43.89 41.30 -47.08
N HIS A 799 43.66 40.23 -47.86
CA HIS A 799 44.53 39.05 -48.10
C HIS A 799 44.89 38.20 -46.86
N PHE A 800 44.55 36.93 -46.74
CA PHE A 800 44.36 35.82 -47.69
C PHE A 800 43.42 34.79 -47.06
#